data_AF-A0A957VSW6-F1
#
_entry.id   AF-A0A957VSW6-F1
#
_cell.length_a   1.000
_cell.length_b   1.000
_cell.length_c   1.000
_cell.angle_alpha   90.00
_cell.angle_beta   90.00
_cell.angle_gamma   90.00
#
_symmetry.space_group_name_H-M   'P 1'
#
loop_
_entity.id
_entity.type
_entity.pdbx_description
1 polymer ?
#
loop_
_entity_poly.entity_id
_entity_poly.type
_entity_poly.pdbx_seq_one_letter_code
_entity_poly.pdbx_strand_id
1 'polypeptide(L)'
;MSSYYKKTSNPFVANGALPPDSPIYIDREADQALYQASQAGQLCYVFAPHDMGKSSLASRTAWKLTQEGSHAAIITLSGLDESTSNEHLYLWFVKRLKAQLNFTTDPTTWFTQQTTPDLAERLKRLFKEVILTELSGPIVIFIDELNIRIKDITFVKDLLMVIESLYRERDSSPALHRLTFVLLGVMTPDALPEKLKRFIVTSGQSITVDEFSRPDTQKLEQRLESVHPDKGAAIFDRIYYWTHGHPYLTQRLCQAVTDISDVHWDDERVDNTMQVLFLSSASQGNDPNIQAATQLIASSPKQRQLLNLYQRVLANDKIAEDNNSPVQNHLKISGIVASENGSLHVRNKIYEAIFNQEWLTAQQPTNWNRHLIITLVLLAIVAIGATGFYTYQQHQKAIAAQELVDNFHTASGPEQEIASLAGLFNLSGHESKAHELFFQELSPEEQLSLFDLSSPETVGEELVAVVRHIYQDDRLVNNSQNNGLLRAMTQPLNRLEYDPALRSVELELEINQWLRGREIYLNQGELSQAIQAYDTAIRINTDNPGLYFDRALAYAGQEKADQALADFATALSIDDTWQGSIQQTIQDNPNLYETLWANSGAYHSLTAMVPTPTSTPTQTSTPTITPSPTATFTPSPTLTPTLPPTNTPLPIPVKPTDTATAVRQIIAATATPSIPTGQFTLISPLSLNDPTYGTTTFEWTWTGGDLPQDYGFEVRVWRDGSFQAGVHNAVLDNQNGTIKKVGENRYQLTTDITDAAGVERQSGVYNWTVAVVKISPDYKDIGQHADPVQMRYAAPGPKGGGGGGKDGGGGGKSVGID
;
A
#
# COMPACT_ATOMS: atom_id res chain seq x y z
N MET A 1 33.41 52.11 30.20
CA MET A 1 33.82 50.73 29.84
C MET A 1 32.95 49.76 30.63
N SER A 2 32.30 48.75 30.05
CA SER A 2 32.14 48.47 28.62
C SER A 2 30.68 48.08 28.31
N SER A 3 30.10 48.71 27.30
CA SER A 3 28.71 48.51 26.87
C SER A 3 28.63 47.42 25.81
N TYR A 4 28.54 46.14 26.21
CA TYR A 4 28.40 45.02 25.26
C TYR A 4 27.61 43.79 25.77
N TYR A 5 26.65 43.97 26.69
CA TYR A 5 25.74 42.91 27.12
C TYR A 5 24.29 43.38 27.27
N LYS A 6 23.48 43.14 26.23
CA LYS A 6 22.01 43.03 26.34
C LYS A 6 21.39 42.33 25.11
N LYS A 7 21.73 41.05 24.90
CA LYS A 7 20.89 40.17 24.07
C LYS A 7 19.71 39.75 24.96
N THR A 8 18.60 40.48 24.89
CA THR A 8 17.42 40.22 25.71
C THR A 8 16.80 38.88 25.32
N SER A 9 16.73 37.95 26.27
CA SER A 9 15.93 36.74 26.11
C SER A 9 14.46 37.13 25.93
N ASN A 10 13.84 36.69 24.84
CA ASN A 10 12.44 37.00 24.56
C ASN A 10 11.56 36.51 25.74
N PRO A 11 10.70 37.37 26.32
CA PRO A 11 9.91 37.03 27.49
C PRO A 11 8.62 36.23 27.18
N PHE A 12 8.23 36.13 25.91
CA PHE A 12 7.05 35.38 25.48
C PHE A 12 7.41 33.94 25.14
N VAL A 13 6.48 33.02 25.38
CA VAL A 13 6.70 31.58 25.18
C VAL A 13 5.55 31.02 24.37
N ALA A 14 5.78 30.81 23.07
CA ALA A 14 4.81 30.17 22.20
C ALA A 14 4.72 28.64 22.40
N ASN A 15 5.85 27.98 22.69
CA ASN A 15 5.95 26.51 22.66
C ASN A 15 6.06 25.90 24.07
N GLY A 16 5.25 24.87 24.34
CA GLY A 16 5.26 24.14 25.62
C GLY A 16 4.42 24.81 26.72
N ALA A 17 4.48 24.24 27.93
CA ALA A 17 3.79 24.80 29.09
C ALA A 17 4.57 25.97 29.70
N LEU A 18 3.87 27.03 30.11
CA LEU A 18 4.45 28.11 30.92
C LEU A 18 4.83 27.57 32.32
N PRO A 19 5.99 28.00 32.88
CA PRO A 19 6.32 27.73 34.28
C PRO A 19 5.21 28.20 35.24
N PRO A 20 4.92 27.48 36.34
CA PRO A 20 3.85 27.82 37.28
C PRO A 20 3.95 29.23 37.88
N ASP A 21 5.15 29.78 37.99
CA ASP A 21 5.50 31.08 38.56
C ASP A 21 5.73 32.17 37.49
N SER A 22 5.47 31.87 36.21
CA SER A 22 5.78 32.77 35.09
C SER A 22 5.07 34.13 35.21
N PRO A 23 5.80 35.27 35.07
CA PRO A 23 5.20 36.61 35.20
C PRO A 23 4.22 36.96 34.07
N ILE A 24 4.25 36.22 32.95
CA ILE A 24 3.32 36.35 31.82
C ILE A 24 2.16 35.34 31.88
N TYR A 25 2.02 34.60 32.98
CA TYR A 25 0.86 33.72 33.18
C TYR A 25 -0.42 34.55 33.37
N ILE A 26 -1.43 34.34 32.54
CA ILE A 26 -2.77 34.92 32.72
C ILE A 26 -3.61 33.92 33.51
N ASP A 27 -4.00 34.31 34.73
CA ASP A 27 -4.94 33.56 35.57
C ASP A 27 -6.35 33.70 34.99
N ARG A 28 -7.07 32.58 34.81
CA ARG A 28 -8.43 32.53 34.23
C ARG A 28 -9.43 31.97 35.25
N GLU A 29 -10.74 32.06 34.97
CA GLU A 29 -11.76 31.38 35.79
C GLU A 29 -11.50 29.87 35.92
N ALA A 30 -10.96 29.27 34.85
CA ALA A 30 -10.53 27.87 34.79
C ALA A 30 -9.48 27.48 35.86
N ASP A 31 -8.56 28.38 36.21
CA ASP A 31 -7.56 28.15 37.27
C ASP A 31 -8.23 27.91 38.61
N GLN A 32 -9.14 28.81 39.00
CA GLN A 32 -9.81 28.72 40.28
C GLN A 32 -10.83 27.55 40.30
N ALA A 33 -11.52 27.30 39.19
CA ALA A 33 -12.47 26.19 39.06
C ALA A 33 -11.78 24.82 39.15
N LEU A 34 -10.71 24.59 38.38
CA LEU A 34 -9.97 23.33 38.42
C LEU A 34 -9.33 23.09 39.79
N TYR A 35 -8.77 24.15 40.38
CA TYR A 35 -8.14 24.09 41.68
C TYR A 35 -9.14 23.72 42.80
N GLN A 36 -10.31 24.39 42.84
CA GLN A 36 -11.36 24.09 43.82
C GLN A 36 -11.91 22.67 43.65
N ALA A 37 -12.19 22.23 42.42
CA ALA A 37 -12.65 20.88 42.14
C ALA A 37 -11.61 19.81 42.51
N SER A 38 -10.33 20.08 42.28
CA SER A 38 -9.22 19.22 42.68
C SER A 38 -9.10 19.08 44.21
N GLN A 39 -9.21 20.19 44.96
CA GLN A 39 -9.24 20.18 46.43
C GLN A 39 -10.48 19.46 46.98
N ALA A 40 -11.63 19.61 46.33
CA ALA A 40 -12.87 18.91 46.67
C ALA A 40 -12.85 17.39 46.32
N GLY A 41 -11.74 16.88 45.78
CA GLY A 41 -11.59 15.47 45.42
C GLY A 41 -12.35 15.05 44.17
N GLN A 42 -12.87 15.97 43.37
CA GLN A 42 -13.71 15.67 42.22
C GLN A 42 -12.88 15.14 41.05
N LEU A 43 -13.40 14.17 40.30
CA LEU A 43 -12.85 13.82 38.99
C LEU A 43 -13.02 15.04 38.10
N CYS A 44 -11.95 15.57 37.53
CA CYS A 44 -12.02 16.75 36.67
C CYS A 44 -11.63 16.39 35.23
N TYR A 45 -12.18 17.08 34.22
CA TYR A 45 -11.67 16.97 32.85
C TYR A 45 -11.61 18.31 32.11
N VAL A 46 -10.49 18.51 31.40
CA VAL A 46 -10.11 19.70 30.64
C VAL A 46 -9.95 19.30 29.17
N PHE A 47 -11.07 19.23 28.46
CA PHE A 47 -11.12 18.78 27.06
C PHE A 47 -11.32 19.99 26.13
N ALA A 48 -10.22 20.50 25.61
CA ALA A 48 -10.17 21.75 24.83
C ALA A 48 -9.14 21.65 23.67
N PRO A 49 -9.22 22.51 22.64
CA PRO A 49 -8.32 22.49 21.47
C PRO A 49 -6.81 22.54 21.78
N HIS A 50 -6.00 22.28 20.75
CA HIS A 50 -4.55 22.36 20.84
C HIS A 50 -4.09 23.76 21.31
N ASP A 51 -3.02 23.81 22.09
CA ASP A 51 -2.38 25.03 22.62
C ASP A 51 -3.26 26.07 23.36
N MET A 52 -4.43 25.68 23.88
CA MET A 52 -5.26 26.52 24.78
C MET A 52 -4.64 26.77 26.17
N GLY A 53 -3.43 26.26 26.43
CA GLY A 53 -2.73 26.38 27.70
C GLY A 53 -3.10 25.32 28.75
N LYS A 54 -3.79 24.23 28.38
CA LYS A 54 -4.20 23.13 29.28
C LYS A 54 -3.08 22.65 30.21
N SER A 55 -1.91 22.36 29.66
CA SER A 55 -0.75 21.89 30.43
C SER A 55 -0.20 22.98 31.36
N SER A 56 -0.30 24.26 30.99
CA SER A 56 0.07 25.38 31.86
C SER A 56 -0.92 25.54 33.03
N LEU A 57 -2.21 25.30 32.80
CA LEU A 57 -3.25 25.22 33.83
C LEU A 57 -3.01 24.03 34.79
N ALA A 58 -2.64 22.85 34.27
CA ALA A 58 -2.23 21.72 35.09
C ALA A 58 -1.00 22.06 35.96
N SER A 59 0.07 22.62 35.37
CA SER A 59 1.28 23.00 36.08
C SER A 59 1.04 24.07 37.16
N ARG A 60 0.25 25.11 36.87
CA ARG A 60 -0.16 26.16 37.82
C ARG A 60 -0.96 25.57 38.99
N THR A 61 -1.93 24.70 38.69
CA THR A 61 -2.78 24.04 39.69
C THR A 61 -2.00 23.07 40.57
N ALA A 62 -1.20 22.20 39.97
CA ALA A 62 -0.36 21.23 40.67
C ALA A 62 0.63 21.92 41.62
N TRP A 63 1.31 22.97 41.15
CA TRP A 63 2.22 23.76 41.97
C TRP A 63 1.50 24.37 43.19
N LYS A 64 0.34 25.00 42.99
CA LYS A 64 -0.46 25.61 44.09
C LYS A 64 -0.92 24.55 45.11
N LEU A 65 -1.40 23.39 44.63
CA LEU A 65 -1.77 22.25 45.48
C LEU A 65 -0.60 21.74 46.33
N THR A 66 0.61 21.70 45.76
CA THR A 66 1.82 21.27 46.48
C THR A 66 2.32 22.31 47.49
N GLN A 67 2.18 23.61 47.22
CA GLN A 67 2.44 24.65 48.25
C GLN A 67 1.50 24.51 49.46
N GLU A 68 0.28 24.00 49.25
CA GLU A 68 -0.70 23.74 50.31
C GLU A 68 -0.69 22.28 50.84
N GLY A 69 0.42 21.55 50.61
CA GLY A 69 0.67 20.25 51.25
C GLY A 69 -0.03 19.04 50.61
N SER A 70 -0.54 19.17 49.38
CA SER A 70 -1.02 18.02 48.59
C SER A 70 0.10 17.43 47.73
N HIS A 71 0.07 16.12 47.49
CA HIS A 71 0.98 15.44 46.58
C HIS A 71 0.42 15.55 45.15
N ALA A 72 1.12 16.25 44.24
CA ALA A 72 0.67 16.41 42.86
C ALA A 72 1.63 15.74 41.88
N ALA A 73 1.10 15.12 40.82
CA ALA A 73 1.88 14.59 39.71
C ALA A 73 1.17 14.83 38.37
N ILE A 74 1.93 15.21 37.34
CA ILE A 74 1.49 15.43 35.96
C ILE A 74 2.14 14.37 35.08
N ILE A 75 1.31 13.50 34.52
CA ILE A 75 1.72 12.37 33.69
C ILE A 75 1.25 12.64 32.25
N THR A 76 2.12 13.28 31.48
CA THR A 76 1.91 13.54 30.06
C THR A 76 1.98 12.24 29.26
N LEU A 77 0.96 11.97 28.44
CA LEU A 77 0.87 10.80 27.56
C LEU A 77 1.50 11.03 26.16
N SER A 78 2.37 12.03 26.06
CA SER A 78 3.20 12.35 24.89
C SER A 78 4.07 11.16 24.49
N GLY A 79 4.10 10.82 23.19
CA GLY A 79 5.03 9.81 22.66
C GLY A 79 4.69 8.35 23.02
N LEU A 80 3.44 8.05 23.40
CA LEU A 80 2.97 6.66 23.44
C LEU A 80 2.85 6.09 22.01
N ASP A 81 3.43 4.91 21.80
CA ASP A 81 3.41 4.17 20.54
C ASP A 81 2.73 2.80 20.73
N GLU A 82 1.86 2.43 19.79
CA GLU A 82 1.19 1.11 19.72
C GLU A 82 2.19 -0.04 19.53
N SER A 83 3.40 0.22 19.01
CA SER A 83 4.46 -0.80 18.91
C SER A 83 5.06 -1.21 20.28
N THR A 84 4.91 -0.36 21.31
CA THR A 84 5.49 -0.61 22.63
C THR A 84 4.67 -1.63 23.41
N SER A 85 5.31 -2.66 23.97
CA SER A 85 4.59 -3.70 24.71
C SER A 85 3.85 -3.13 25.92
N ASN A 86 2.62 -3.61 26.16
CA ASN A 86 1.72 -3.04 27.18
C ASN A 86 2.40 -2.95 28.57
N GLU A 87 3.13 -4.00 28.98
CA GLU A 87 3.87 -4.02 30.25
C GLU A 87 4.93 -2.91 30.36
N HIS A 88 5.61 -2.55 29.27
CA HIS A 88 6.54 -1.42 29.26
C HIS A 88 5.80 -0.08 29.48
N LEU A 89 4.59 0.08 28.95
CA LEU A 89 3.77 1.29 29.17
C LEU A 89 3.30 1.40 30.63
N TYR A 90 2.89 0.28 31.24
CA TYR A 90 2.61 0.24 32.69
C TYR A 90 3.84 0.60 33.52
N LEU A 91 5.01 0.01 33.23
CA LEU A 91 6.26 0.29 33.94
C LEU A 91 6.74 1.75 33.74
N TRP A 92 6.56 2.31 32.54
CA TRP A 92 6.80 3.72 32.20
C TRP A 92 5.92 4.67 33.03
N PHE A 93 4.65 4.31 33.24
CA PHE A 93 3.68 5.11 34.00
C PHE A 93 4.01 5.13 35.49
N VAL A 94 4.23 3.95 36.09
CA VAL A 94 4.50 3.84 37.53
C VAL A 94 5.86 4.43 37.92
N LYS A 95 6.85 4.42 37.00
CA LYS A 95 8.12 5.15 37.16
C LYS A 95 7.92 6.66 37.18
N ARG A 96 7.05 7.22 36.32
CA ARG A 96 6.69 8.66 36.33
C ARG A 96 5.96 9.06 37.62
N LEU A 97 5.01 8.23 38.09
CA LEU A 97 4.36 8.43 39.39
C LEU A 97 5.38 8.46 40.54
N LYS A 98 6.32 7.50 40.58
CA LYS A 98 7.39 7.44 41.58
C LYS A 98 8.28 8.69 41.56
N ALA A 99 8.67 9.16 40.37
CA ALA A 99 9.56 10.31 40.21
C ALA A 99 8.94 11.62 40.73
N GLN A 100 7.61 11.78 40.64
CA GLN A 100 6.93 13.03 41.02
C GLN A 100 6.25 12.98 42.40
N LEU A 101 5.64 11.85 42.77
CA LEU A 101 5.00 11.68 44.08
C LEU A 101 5.98 11.29 45.19
N ASN A 102 7.19 10.82 44.83
CA ASN A 102 8.29 10.49 45.74
C ASN A 102 7.92 9.54 46.91
N PHE A 103 7.05 8.56 46.66
CA PHE A 103 6.82 7.45 47.60
C PHE A 103 8.08 6.58 47.74
N THR A 104 8.17 5.75 48.78
CA THR A 104 9.38 5.00 49.17
C THR A 104 9.60 3.72 48.36
N THR A 105 8.57 2.90 48.15
CA THR A 105 8.66 1.63 47.39
C THR A 105 9.22 1.85 45.97
N ASP A 106 10.05 0.93 45.44
CA ASP A 106 10.38 0.90 44.02
C ASP A 106 9.22 0.28 43.22
N PRO A 107 8.57 1.03 42.31
CA PRO A 107 7.46 0.50 41.55
C PRO A 107 7.88 -0.61 40.58
N THR A 108 9.13 -0.63 40.09
CA THR A 108 9.57 -1.63 39.09
C THR A 108 9.59 -3.03 39.70
N THR A 109 10.24 -3.14 40.86
CA THR A 109 10.34 -4.36 41.67
C THR A 109 8.97 -4.76 42.20
N TRP A 110 8.20 -3.81 42.75
CA TRP A 110 6.86 -4.13 43.27
C TRP A 110 5.92 -4.65 42.18
N PHE A 111 5.89 -4.02 41.00
CA PHE A 111 4.95 -4.35 39.91
C PHE A 111 5.33 -5.65 39.19
N THR A 112 6.61 -5.98 39.11
CA THR A 112 7.08 -7.27 38.54
C THR A 112 6.91 -8.45 39.50
N GLN A 113 6.94 -8.22 40.82
CA GLN A 113 6.73 -9.27 41.83
C GLN A 113 5.26 -9.68 42.05
N GLN A 114 4.29 -8.99 41.42
CA GLN A 114 2.87 -9.32 41.61
C GLN A 114 2.47 -10.62 40.91
N THR A 115 1.83 -11.53 41.65
CA THR A 115 1.29 -12.80 41.13
C THR A 115 0.03 -12.64 40.29
N THR A 116 -0.67 -11.50 40.40
CA THR A 116 -1.81 -11.15 39.55
C THR A 116 -1.37 -11.05 38.08
N PRO A 117 -1.96 -11.77 37.11
CA PRO A 117 -1.55 -11.68 35.71
C PRO A 117 -2.06 -10.40 35.02
N ASP A 118 -3.18 -9.84 35.50
CA ASP A 118 -3.75 -8.59 34.97
C ASP A 118 -2.95 -7.36 35.42
N LEU A 119 -2.45 -6.60 34.45
CA LEU A 119 -1.68 -5.37 34.65
C LEU A 119 -2.57 -4.21 35.18
N ALA A 120 -3.85 -4.18 34.81
CA ALA A 120 -4.78 -3.15 35.27
C ALA A 120 -5.06 -3.29 36.78
N GLU A 121 -5.35 -4.50 37.25
CA GLU A 121 -5.48 -4.77 38.69
C GLU A 121 -4.15 -4.60 39.44
N ARG A 122 -2.97 -4.89 38.84
CA ARG A 122 -1.67 -4.50 39.45
C ARG A 122 -1.57 -2.99 39.68
N LEU A 123 -1.94 -2.17 38.69
CA LEU A 123 -1.90 -0.71 38.79
C LEU A 123 -2.89 -0.19 39.85
N LYS A 124 -4.11 -0.73 39.86
CA LYS A 124 -5.13 -0.43 40.86
C LYS A 124 -4.66 -0.79 42.28
N ARG A 125 -4.01 -1.94 42.46
CA ARG A 125 -3.41 -2.35 43.72
C ARG A 125 -2.24 -1.46 44.12
N LEU A 126 -1.38 -0.99 43.21
CA LEU A 126 -0.33 -0.01 43.51
C LEU A 126 -0.92 1.27 44.13
N PHE A 127 -2.02 1.79 43.57
CA PHE A 127 -2.70 2.96 44.15
C PHE A 127 -3.20 2.73 45.58
N LYS A 128 -3.77 1.55 45.86
CA LYS A 128 -4.41 1.21 47.14
C LYS A 128 -3.43 0.74 48.22
N GLU A 129 -2.40 -0.02 47.85
CA GLU A 129 -1.51 -0.73 48.78
C GLU A 129 -0.18 0.00 49.01
N VAL A 130 0.24 0.89 48.08
CA VAL A 130 1.52 1.63 48.15
C VAL A 130 1.30 3.15 48.18
N ILE A 131 0.60 3.71 47.19
CA ILE A 131 0.54 5.17 47.04
C ILE A 131 -0.34 5.81 48.14
N LEU A 132 -1.48 5.20 48.48
CA LEU A 132 -2.35 5.69 49.57
C LEU A 132 -1.83 5.38 50.99
N THR A 133 -0.90 4.43 51.13
CA THR A 133 -0.36 3.97 52.42
C THR A 133 0.94 4.69 52.80
N GLU A 134 1.83 4.93 51.83
CA GLU A 134 3.11 5.62 52.06
C GLU A 134 2.98 7.14 52.06
N LEU A 135 2.04 7.70 51.28
CA LEU A 135 1.77 9.15 51.26
C LEU A 135 0.65 9.50 52.24
N SER A 136 0.73 10.68 52.84
CA SER A 136 -0.33 11.27 53.68
C SER A 136 -0.97 12.49 52.99
N GLY A 137 -2.13 12.97 53.47
CA GLY A 137 -2.83 14.11 52.84
C GLY A 137 -3.39 13.82 51.44
N PRO A 138 -3.90 14.84 50.71
CA PRO A 138 -4.46 14.68 49.37
C PRO A 138 -3.40 14.32 48.33
N ILE A 139 -3.82 13.61 47.28
CA ILE A 139 -3.01 13.15 46.15
C ILE A 139 -3.78 13.48 44.86
N VAL A 140 -3.22 14.29 43.96
CA VAL A 140 -3.88 14.74 42.72
C VAL A 140 -3.02 14.36 41.51
N ILE A 141 -3.59 13.57 40.61
CA ILE A 141 -2.89 13.03 39.44
C ILE A 141 -3.52 13.60 38.17
N PHE A 142 -2.76 14.46 37.50
CA PHE A 142 -3.10 15.04 36.21
C PHE A 142 -2.61 14.09 35.11
N ILE A 143 -3.51 13.64 34.23
CA ILE A 143 -3.22 12.83 33.05
C ILE A 143 -3.38 13.76 31.84
N ASP A 144 -2.27 14.15 31.21
CA ASP A 144 -2.26 15.17 30.14
C ASP A 144 -1.96 14.55 28.76
N GLU A 145 -2.25 15.30 27.69
CA GLU A 145 -2.17 14.88 26.28
C GLU A 145 -3.09 13.70 25.89
N LEU A 146 -4.17 13.44 26.64
CA LEU A 146 -5.24 12.54 26.17
C LEU A 146 -5.78 13.05 24.82
N ASN A 147 -5.81 12.18 23.81
CA ASN A 147 -6.21 12.60 22.46
C ASN A 147 -6.88 11.47 21.70
N ILE A 148 -7.54 11.82 20.58
CA ILE A 148 -8.38 10.90 19.80
C ILE A 148 -7.58 9.74 19.17
N ARG A 149 -6.24 9.85 19.07
CA ARG A 149 -5.35 8.80 18.54
C ARG A 149 -5.00 7.79 19.63
N ILE A 150 -4.38 8.24 20.72
CA ILE A 150 -3.88 7.35 21.78
C ILE A 150 -5.00 6.68 22.61
N LYS A 151 -6.25 7.15 22.49
CA LYS A 151 -7.42 6.59 23.22
C LYS A 151 -7.61 5.09 22.99
N ASP A 152 -7.13 4.56 21.86
CA ASP A 152 -7.34 3.18 21.46
C ASP A 152 -6.22 2.22 21.90
N ILE A 153 -5.09 2.76 22.38
CA ILE A 153 -4.01 2.00 23.03
C ILE A 153 -4.55 1.29 24.29
N THR A 154 -4.26 0.00 24.44
CA THR A 154 -4.74 -0.84 25.54
C THR A 154 -4.46 -0.22 26.91
N PHE A 155 -3.21 0.18 27.18
CA PHE A 155 -2.82 0.88 28.41
C PHE A 155 -3.72 2.10 28.74
N VAL A 156 -4.10 2.91 27.74
CA VAL A 156 -4.91 4.12 27.97
C VAL A 156 -6.37 3.75 28.30
N LYS A 157 -6.92 2.73 27.65
CA LYS A 157 -8.24 2.15 27.98
C LYS A 157 -8.25 1.59 29.40
N ASP A 158 -7.24 0.79 29.74
CA ASP A 158 -7.10 0.17 31.06
C ASP A 158 -6.96 1.25 32.15
N LEU A 159 -6.10 2.27 31.94
CA LEU A 159 -5.91 3.38 32.88
C LEU A 159 -7.23 4.11 33.17
N LEU A 160 -8.03 4.42 32.15
CA LEU A 160 -9.34 5.06 32.33
C LEU A 160 -10.34 4.14 33.06
N MET A 161 -10.27 2.82 32.85
CA MET A 161 -11.07 1.84 33.60
C MET A 161 -10.60 1.66 35.06
N VAL A 162 -9.30 1.75 35.33
CA VAL A 162 -8.73 1.76 36.69
C VAL A 162 -9.18 3.03 37.43
N ILE A 163 -9.16 4.19 36.78
CA ILE A 163 -9.68 5.45 37.33
C ILE A 163 -11.20 5.34 37.62
N GLU A 164 -11.99 4.74 36.73
CA GLU A 164 -13.42 4.44 37.01
C GLU A 164 -13.58 3.55 38.25
N SER A 165 -12.84 2.44 38.34
CA SER A 165 -12.95 1.50 39.46
C SER A 165 -12.54 2.14 40.79
N LEU A 166 -11.44 2.91 40.81
CA LEU A 166 -10.97 3.61 42.01
C LEU A 166 -11.95 4.71 42.46
N TYR A 167 -12.58 5.41 41.51
CA TYR A 167 -13.61 6.40 41.83
C TYR A 167 -14.86 5.74 42.45
N ARG A 168 -15.34 4.63 41.87
CA ARG A 168 -16.51 3.90 42.39
C ARG A 168 -16.27 3.24 43.75
N GLU A 169 -15.04 2.84 44.06
CA GLU A 169 -14.72 2.20 45.34
C GLU A 169 -14.65 3.17 46.53
N ARG A 170 -14.71 4.50 46.31
CA ARG A 170 -14.71 5.54 47.36
C ARG A 170 -15.78 5.30 48.43
N ASP A 171 -17.01 4.97 48.02
CA ASP A 171 -18.14 4.69 48.91
C ASP A 171 -17.88 3.55 49.91
N SER A 172 -16.96 2.63 49.56
CA SER A 172 -16.60 1.45 50.36
C SER A 172 -15.20 1.53 51.00
N SER A 173 -14.37 2.48 50.59
CA SER A 173 -12.99 2.62 51.05
C SER A 173 -12.62 4.10 51.18
N PRO A 174 -12.85 4.71 52.37
CA PRO A 174 -12.71 6.16 52.57
C PRO A 174 -11.34 6.76 52.24
N ALA A 175 -10.28 5.94 52.23
CA ALA A 175 -8.95 6.36 51.80
C ALA A 175 -8.92 6.88 50.35
N LEU A 176 -9.78 6.35 49.45
CA LEU A 176 -9.85 6.76 48.05
C LEU A 176 -10.43 8.17 47.84
N HIS A 177 -11.04 8.80 48.84
CA HIS A 177 -11.38 10.22 48.78
C HIS A 177 -10.13 11.13 48.75
N ARG A 178 -8.97 10.63 49.20
CA ARG A 178 -7.69 11.35 49.10
C ARG A 178 -7.06 11.30 47.69
N LEU A 179 -7.54 10.43 46.80
CA LEU A 179 -6.95 10.21 45.47
C LEU A 179 -7.83 10.84 44.38
N THR A 180 -7.36 11.93 43.78
CA THR A 180 -8.05 12.71 42.76
C THR A 180 -7.39 12.53 41.40
N PHE A 181 -8.19 12.49 40.33
CA PHE A 181 -7.71 12.44 38.95
C PHE A 181 -8.22 13.65 38.16
N VAL A 182 -7.35 14.21 37.33
CA VAL A 182 -7.67 15.29 36.37
C VAL A 182 -7.27 14.81 34.97
N LEU A 183 -8.20 14.84 34.01
CA LEU A 183 -7.99 14.35 32.64
C LEU A 183 -7.91 15.53 31.67
N LEU A 184 -6.74 15.79 31.07
CA LEU A 184 -6.54 16.91 30.13
C LEU A 184 -6.24 16.38 28.72
N GLY A 185 -6.82 17.01 27.70
CA GLY A 185 -6.72 16.46 26.35
C GLY A 185 -7.31 17.27 25.20
N VAL A 186 -7.01 16.81 23.98
CA VAL A 186 -7.60 17.24 22.70
C VAL A 186 -8.50 16.10 22.22
N MET A 187 -9.66 15.98 22.83
CA MET A 187 -10.67 14.96 22.57
C MET A 187 -12.05 15.43 23.04
N THR A 188 -13.11 14.72 22.67
CA THR A 188 -14.47 14.95 23.18
C THR A 188 -14.94 13.74 24.00
N PRO A 189 -15.88 13.88 24.94
CA PRO A 189 -16.50 12.73 25.61
C PRO A 189 -17.14 11.75 24.62
N ASP A 190 -17.63 12.24 23.47
CA ASP A 190 -18.15 11.45 22.34
C ASP A 190 -17.11 10.55 21.66
N ALA A 191 -15.82 10.79 21.85
CA ALA A 191 -14.76 9.96 21.29
C ALA A 191 -14.50 8.67 22.12
N LEU A 192 -15.02 8.60 23.35
CA LEU A 192 -14.78 7.49 24.28
C LEU A 192 -15.79 6.33 24.12
N PRO A 193 -15.43 5.11 24.58
CA PRO A 193 -16.40 4.03 24.77
C PRO A 193 -17.56 4.46 25.66
N GLU A 194 -18.78 4.05 25.30
CA GLU A 194 -20.04 4.49 25.90
C GLU A 194 -20.12 4.37 27.44
N LYS A 195 -19.45 3.37 28.04
CA LYS A 195 -19.33 3.23 29.50
C LYS A 195 -18.50 4.36 30.13
N LEU A 196 -17.32 4.63 29.56
CA LEU A 196 -16.40 5.68 30.04
C LEU A 196 -16.96 7.08 29.76
N LYS A 197 -17.60 7.29 28.60
CA LYS A 197 -18.35 8.51 28.28
C LYS A 197 -19.39 8.82 29.36
N ARG A 198 -20.27 7.86 29.66
CA ARG A 198 -21.29 8.03 30.71
C ARG A 198 -20.69 8.27 32.10
N PHE A 199 -19.60 7.58 32.45
CA PHE A 199 -18.90 7.83 33.71
C PHE A 199 -18.36 9.26 33.80
N ILE A 200 -17.56 9.71 32.82
CA ILE A 200 -16.93 11.04 32.83
C ILE A 200 -17.97 12.16 32.76
N VAL A 201 -19.06 12.00 32.01
CA VAL A 201 -20.13 13.01 31.93
C VAL A 201 -21.02 13.05 33.18
N THR A 202 -21.17 11.95 33.93
CA THR A 202 -22.04 11.90 35.13
C THR A 202 -21.28 12.17 36.43
N SER A 203 -20.01 11.80 36.50
CA SER A 203 -19.19 11.85 37.73
C SER A 203 -17.98 12.78 37.62
N GLY A 204 -17.68 13.31 36.42
CA GLY A 204 -16.61 14.27 36.19
C GLY A 204 -17.12 15.70 36.12
N GLN A 205 -16.46 16.61 36.85
CA GLN A 205 -16.60 18.04 36.68
C GLN A 205 -15.89 18.45 35.38
N SER A 206 -16.62 19.04 34.44
CA SER A 206 -16.02 19.66 33.26
C SER A 206 -15.42 21.02 33.64
N ILE A 207 -14.22 21.30 33.15
CA ILE A 207 -13.57 22.61 33.26
C ILE A 207 -13.34 23.12 31.84
N THR A 208 -14.07 24.17 31.47
CA THR A 208 -13.85 24.91 30.22
C THR A 208 -12.52 25.67 30.29
N VAL A 209 -11.85 25.82 29.15
CA VAL A 209 -10.63 26.65 29.01
C VAL A 209 -10.78 27.49 27.76
N ASP A 210 -11.23 28.72 27.99
CA ASP A 210 -11.55 29.70 26.97
C ASP A 210 -10.34 30.59 26.62
N GLU A 211 -10.48 31.36 25.55
CA GLU A 211 -9.57 32.43 25.14
C GLU A 211 -9.28 33.45 26.27
N PHE A 212 -8.18 34.20 26.14
CA PHE A 212 -7.94 35.33 27.04
C PHE A 212 -8.94 36.46 26.73
N SER A 213 -9.69 36.93 27.73
CA SER A 213 -10.48 38.15 27.56
C SER A 213 -9.55 39.38 27.48
N ARG A 214 -9.95 40.42 26.74
CA ARG A 214 -9.16 41.65 26.59
C ARG A 214 -8.79 42.34 27.94
N PRO A 215 -9.60 42.27 29.00
CA PRO A 215 -9.18 42.63 30.36
C PRO A 215 -8.03 41.79 30.93
N ASP A 216 -8.08 40.46 30.82
CA ASP A 216 -7.12 39.56 31.46
C ASP A 216 -5.71 39.66 30.84
N THR A 217 -5.62 40.10 29.58
CA THR A 217 -4.36 40.22 28.84
C THR A 217 -3.44 41.34 29.31
N GLN A 218 -3.81 42.14 30.32
CA GLN A 218 -3.04 43.31 30.76
C GLN A 218 -1.56 42.99 31.08
N LYS A 219 -1.25 41.78 31.58
CA LYS A 219 0.14 41.35 31.83
C LYS A 219 0.98 41.23 30.57
N LEU A 220 0.38 40.83 29.43
CA LEU A 220 1.07 40.74 28.13
C LEU A 220 1.21 42.12 27.49
N GLU A 221 0.18 42.95 27.60
CA GLU A 221 0.18 44.35 27.17
C GLU A 221 1.31 45.14 27.86
N GLN A 222 1.37 45.10 29.19
CA GLN A 222 2.45 45.68 29.99
C GLN A 222 3.83 45.13 29.63
N ARG A 223 3.91 43.87 29.17
CA ARG A 223 5.18 43.27 28.75
C ARG A 223 5.64 43.79 27.39
N LEU A 224 4.74 43.95 26.43
CA LEU A 224 5.04 44.65 25.16
C LEU A 224 5.40 46.11 25.41
N GLU A 225 4.68 46.80 26.29
CA GLU A 225 4.98 48.19 26.68
C GLU A 225 6.39 48.35 27.27
N SER A 226 6.87 47.33 28.01
CA SER A 226 8.25 47.29 28.53
C SER A 226 9.34 47.01 27.47
N VAL A 227 8.96 46.67 26.24
CA VAL A 227 9.83 46.43 25.08
C VAL A 227 9.74 47.58 24.07
N HIS A 228 8.51 48.01 23.76
CA HIS A 228 8.15 49.05 22.80
C HIS A 228 7.33 50.16 23.52
N PRO A 229 7.99 51.10 24.23
CA PRO A 229 7.30 52.14 24.99
C PRO A 229 6.42 53.06 24.14
N ASP A 230 5.37 53.60 24.75
CA ASP A 230 4.32 54.44 24.16
C ASP A 230 3.54 53.75 23.03
N LYS A 231 3.71 52.43 22.83
CA LYS A 231 3.14 51.66 21.72
C LYS A 231 2.63 50.26 22.07
N GLY A 232 2.98 49.70 23.22
CA GLY A 232 2.65 48.32 23.61
C GLY A 232 1.16 48.04 23.62
N ALA A 233 0.35 48.99 24.09
CA ALA A 233 -1.12 48.90 24.06
C ALA A 233 -1.69 48.79 22.63
N ALA A 234 -1.32 49.70 21.72
CA ALA A 234 -1.81 49.70 20.33
C ALA A 234 -1.34 48.47 19.54
N ILE A 235 -0.08 48.06 19.75
CA ILE A 235 0.45 46.81 19.20
C ILE A 235 -0.38 45.62 19.72
N PHE A 236 -0.68 45.56 21.02
CA PHE A 236 -1.45 44.46 21.59
C PHE A 236 -2.90 44.45 21.09
N ASP A 237 -3.55 45.60 20.92
CA ASP A 237 -4.89 45.67 20.32
C ASP A 237 -4.92 45.11 18.90
N ARG A 238 -3.90 45.38 18.08
CA ARG A 238 -3.80 44.79 16.74
C ARG A 238 -3.48 43.30 16.75
N ILE A 239 -2.69 42.83 17.73
CA ILE A 239 -2.50 41.39 17.97
C ILE A 239 -3.83 40.73 18.35
N TYR A 240 -4.58 41.32 19.29
CA TYR A 240 -5.85 40.80 19.78
C TYR A 240 -6.92 40.76 18.67
N TYR A 241 -6.95 41.75 17.78
CA TYR A 241 -7.79 41.76 16.57
C TYR A 241 -7.56 40.52 15.68
N TRP A 242 -6.32 40.06 15.53
CA TRP A 242 -5.99 38.87 14.74
C TRP A 242 -6.22 37.55 15.48
N THR A 243 -5.83 37.48 16.75
CA THR A 243 -5.79 36.22 17.52
C THR A 243 -7.07 35.95 18.31
N HIS A 244 -7.90 36.96 18.53
CA HIS A 244 -9.04 36.96 19.46
C HIS A 244 -8.70 36.39 20.85
N GLY A 245 -7.49 36.71 21.36
CA GLY A 245 -7.03 36.20 22.65
C GLY A 245 -6.66 34.71 22.69
N HIS A 246 -6.63 34.01 21.54
CA HIS A 246 -6.19 32.61 21.48
C HIS A 246 -4.77 32.48 22.08
N PRO A 247 -4.54 31.66 23.12
CA PRO A 247 -3.30 31.71 23.90
C PRO A 247 -2.02 31.55 23.09
N TYR A 248 -1.92 30.50 22.27
CA TYR A 248 -0.78 30.24 21.38
C TYR A 248 -0.48 31.37 20.40
N LEU A 249 -1.45 31.72 19.56
CA LEU A 249 -1.29 32.72 18.50
C LEU A 249 -0.95 34.10 19.10
N THR A 250 -1.52 34.43 20.26
CA THR A 250 -1.21 35.65 21.01
C THR A 250 0.24 35.64 21.53
N GLN A 251 0.66 34.59 22.23
CA GLN A 251 2.06 34.45 22.68
C GLN A 251 3.04 34.49 21.51
N ARG A 252 2.76 33.77 20.42
CA ARG A 252 3.62 33.67 19.23
C ARG A 252 3.73 34.99 18.46
N LEU A 253 2.65 35.74 18.32
CA LEU A 253 2.70 37.04 17.65
C LEU A 253 3.37 38.10 18.55
N CYS A 254 3.10 38.11 19.87
CA CYS A 254 3.86 38.93 20.83
C CYS A 254 5.37 38.60 20.83
N GLN A 255 5.73 37.32 20.73
CA GLN A 255 7.11 36.85 20.66
C GLN A 255 7.80 37.43 19.42
N ALA A 256 7.25 37.21 18.22
CA ALA A 256 7.84 37.70 16.98
C ALA A 256 7.90 39.23 16.88
N VAL A 257 6.90 39.94 17.41
CA VAL A 257 6.90 41.41 17.53
C VAL A 257 7.97 41.90 18.51
N THR A 258 8.35 41.09 19.50
CA THR A 258 9.45 41.40 20.44
C THR A 258 10.83 41.12 19.86
N ASP A 259 10.97 40.17 18.93
CA ASP A 259 12.23 39.88 18.25
C ASP A 259 12.60 40.93 17.15
N ILE A 260 11.65 41.79 16.76
CA ILE A 260 11.85 42.86 15.77
C ILE A 260 12.23 44.17 16.48
N SER A 261 13.54 44.42 16.58
CA SER A 261 14.12 45.67 17.10
C SER A 261 14.04 46.85 16.11
N ASP A 262 14.03 48.08 16.64
CA ASP A 262 14.31 49.33 15.92
C ASP A 262 13.43 49.63 14.68
N VAL A 263 12.11 49.36 14.76
CA VAL A 263 11.13 49.70 13.71
C VAL A 263 9.99 50.57 14.25
N HIS A 264 9.47 51.48 13.41
CA HIS A 264 8.24 52.21 13.72
C HIS A 264 7.03 51.26 13.63
N TRP A 265 6.41 50.93 14.77
CA TRP A 265 5.20 50.10 14.78
C TRP A 265 3.92 50.85 14.43
N ASP A 266 3.11 50.22 13.60
CA ASP A 266 1.73 50.57 13.23
C ASP A 266 0.94 49.27 12.97
N ASP A 267 -0.35 49.39 12.67
CA ASP A 267 -1.22 48.25 12.36
C ASP A 267 -0.70 47.42 11.16
N GLU A 268 -0.17 48.09 10.13
CA GLU A 268 0.33 47.43 8.92
C GLU A 268 1.56 46.56 9.23
N ARG A 269 2.42 46.99 10.16
CA ARG A 269 3.59 46.22 10.58
C ARG A 269 3.18 44.95 11.34
N VAL A 270 2.15 44.99 12.18
CA VAL A 270 1.62 43.80 12.86
C VAL A 270 0.94 42.86 11.87
N ASP A 271 0.17 43.39 10.91
CA ASP A 271 -0.43 42.61 9.82
C ASP A 271 0.63 41.90 8.98
N ASN A 272 1.68 42.60 8.55
CA ASN A 272 2.80 42.02 7.82
C ASN A 272 3.53 40.93 8.63
N THR A 273 3.72 41.12 9.94
CA THR A 273 4.30 40.10 10.82
C THR A 273 3.40 38.85 10.91
N MET A 274 2.09 39.03 11.04
CA MET A 274 1.11 37.93 11.02
C MET A 274 1.13 37.19 9.66
N GLN A 275 1.12 37.93 8.54
CA GLN A 275 1.18 37.34 7.20
C GLN A 275 2.45 36.48 7.02
N VAL A 276 3.62 36.99 7.40
CA VAL A 276 4.87 36.23 7.29
C VAL A 276 4.84 34.96 8.12
N LEU A 277 4.39 35.03 9.38
CA LEU A 277 4.41 33.91 10.34
C LEU A 277 3.42 32.77 10.05
N PHE A 278 2.29 33.07 9.39
CA PHE A 278 1.15 32.17 9.30
C PHE A 278 0.58 32.00 7.88
N LEU A 279 0.63 33.04 7.04
CA LEU A 279 -0.01 33.05 5.71
C LEU A 279 0.98 32.91 4.54
N SER A 280 2.28 33.10 4.77
CA SER A 280 3.31 32.95 3.73
C SER A 280 3.42 31.48 3.27
N SER A 281 3.76 31.25 2.00
CA SER A 281 3.89 29.89 1.43
C SER A 281 4.98 29.02 2.09
N ALA A 282 5.90 29.64 2.85
CA ALA A 282 6.91 28.94 3.65
C ALA A 282 6.42 28.57 5.06
N SER A 283 5.34 29.19 5.55
CA SER A 283 4.76 28.98 6.88
C SER A 283 3.43 28.22 6.85
N GLN A 284 2.65 28.34 5.78
CA GLN A 284 1.44 27.54 5.57
C GLN A 284 1.77 26.05 5.66
N GLY A 285 1.09 25.33 6.56
CA GLY A 285 1.31 23.91 6.78
C GLY A 285 2.57 23.53 7.57
N ASN A 286 3.42 24.50 7.98
CA ASN A 286 4.61 24.27 8.83
C ASN A 286 4.41 24.67 10.30
N ASP A 287 3.29 25.31 10.63
CA ASP A 287 2.93 25.63 12.00
C ASP A 287 2.27 24.43 12.71
N PRO A 288 2.74 24.00 13.91
CA PRO A 288 2.20 22.81 14.59
C PRO A 288 0.73 22.88 14.99
N ASN A 289 0.23 24.07 15.34
CA ASN A 289 -1.18 24.28 15.75
C ASN A 289 -2.11 24.11 14.54
N ILE A 290 -1.73 24.73 13.41
CA ILE A 290 -2.44 24.65 12.13
C ILE A 290 -2.35 23.25 11.52
N GLN A 291 -1.20 22.58 11.64
CA GLN A 291 -1.03 21.16 11.29
C GLN A 291 -1.98 20.28 12.12
N ALA A 292 -1.98 20.41 13.45
CA ALA A 292 -2.82 19.60 14.34
C ALA A 292 -4.33 19.77 14.03
N ALA A 293 -4.78 21.02 13.82
CA ALA A 293 -6.16 21.31 13.43
C ALA A 293 -6.53 20.65 12.09
N THR A 294 -5.68 20.80 11.07
CA THR A 294 -5.86 20.20 9.73
C THR A 294 -5.91 18.67 9.82
N GLN A 295 -4.95 18.07 10.53
CA GLN A 295 -4.79 16.62 10.63
C GLN A 295 -5.92 15.98 11.45
N LEU A 296 -6.47 16.67 12.45
CA LEU A 296 -7.64 16.21 13.21
C LEU A 296 -8.87 16.11 12.30
N ILE A 297 -9.15 17.14 11.50
CA ILE A 297 -10.27 17.17 10.54
C ILE A 297 -10.10 16.09 9.47
N ALA A 298 -8.90 15.98 8.88
CA ALA A 298 -8.58 15.00 7.85
C ALA A 298 -8.67 13.54 8.37
N SER A 299 -8.27 13.28 9.62
CA SER A 299 -8.38 11.95 10.24
C SER A 299 -9.80 11.57 10.67
N SER A 300 -10.78 12.44 10.50
CA SER A 300 -12.14 12.23 10.98
C SER A 300 -12.95 11.31 10.07
N PRO A 301 -13.62 10.25 10.57
CA PRO A 301 -14.57 9.46 9.77
C PRO A 301 -15.81 10.27 9.34
N LYS A 302 -15.95 11.51 9.82
CA LYS A 302 -16.98 12.47 9.43
C LYS A 302 -16.42 13.69 8.68
N GLN A 303 -15.20 13.63 8.13
CA GLN A 303 -14.52 14.74 7.43
C GLN A 303 -15.46 15.56 6.52
N ARG A 304 -16.19 14.91 5.61
CA ARG A 304 -17.12 15.61 4.69
C ARG A 304 -18.28 16.33 5.41
N GLN A 305 -18.75 15.82 6.56
CA GLN A 305 -19.76 16.51 7.37
C GLN A 305 -19.15 17.71 8.11
N LEU A 306 -17.89 17.61 8.55
CA LEU A 306 -17.15 18.70 9.19
C LEU A 306 -16.84 19.82 8.18
N LEU A 307 -16.34 19.49 6.99
CA LEU A 307 -16.06 20.46 5.93
C LEU A 307 -17.35 21.18 5.49
N ASN A 308 -18.46 20.45 5.32
CA ASN A 308 -19.76 21.06 4.99
C ASN A 308 -20.31 21.95 6.12
N LEU A 309 -20.12 21.56 7.40
CA LEU A 309 -20.51 22.39 8.54
C LEU A 309 -19.65 23.66 8.60
N TYR A 310 -18.34 23.50 8.45
CA TYR A 310 -17.38 24.60 8.51
C TYR A 310 -17.53 25.59 7.34
N GLN A 311 -17.82 25.11 6.13
CA GLN A 311 -18.14 25.97 4.99
C GLN A 311 -19.31 26.93 5.27
N ARG A 312 -20.31 26.47 6.05
CA ARG A 312 -21.44 27.31 6.49
C ARG A 312 -21.03 28.32 7.57
N VAL A 313 -20.21 27.90 8.54
CA VAL A 313 -19.64 28.82 9.55
C VAL A 313 -18.80 29.91 8.88
N LEU A 314 -17.95 29.57 7.90
CA LEU A 314 -17.15 30.50 7.11
C LEU A 314 -18.01 31.40 6.20
N ALA A 315 -19.20 30.96 5.79
CA ALA A 315 -20.18 31.79 5.10
C ALA A 315 -20.97 32.73 6.05
N ASN A 316 -20.67 32.72 7.35
CA ASN A 316 -21.39 33.44 8.41
C ASN A 316 -22.88 33.05 8.54
N ASP A 317 -23.23 31.79 8.25
CA ASP A 317 -24.53 31.23 8.68
C ASP A 317 -24.65 31.31 10.20
N LYS A 318 -25.80 31.77 10.71
CA LYS A 318 -26.10 31.70 12.15
C LYS A 318 -26.44 30.26 12.57
N ILE A 319 -25.42 29.47 12.90
CA ILE A 319 -25.55 28.08 13.35
C ILE A 319 -25.60 28.03 14.88
N ALA A 320 -26.79 27.76 15.43
CA ALA A 320 -26.97 27.55 16.86
C ALA A 320 -26.15 26.35 17.37
N GLU A 321 -25.61 26.49 18.58
CA GLU A 321 -24.85 25.45 19.25
C GLU A 321 -25.75 24.29 19.72
N ASP A 322 -25.35 23.07 19.38
CA ASP A 322 -25.91 21.82 19.90
C ASP A 322 -24.78 20.97 20.50
N ASN A 323 -24.67 20.99 21.82
CA ASN A 323 -23.69 20.19 22.57
C ASN A 323 -23.92 18.67 22.49
N ASN A 324 -25.03 18.21 21.93
CA ASN A 324 -25.28 16.80 21.64
C ASN A 324 -24.78 16.39 20.24
N SER A 325 -24.45 17.35 19.36
CA SER A 325 -24.02 17.09 17.99
C SER A 325 -22.55 16.68 17.96
N PRO A 326 -22.21 15.41 17.63
CA PRO A 326 -20.82 14.98 17.60
C PRO A 326 -20.03 15.65 16.47
N VAL A 327 -20.72 16.23 15.47
CA VAL A 327 -20.09 16.99 14.38
C VAL A 327 -19.72 18.39 14.85
N GLN A 328 -20.59 19.07 15.61
CA GLN A 328 -20.23 20.36 16.22
C GLN A 328 -19.13 20.17 17.28
N ASN A 329 -19.24 19.18 18.17
CA ASN A 329 -18.23 18.92 19.20
C ASN A 329 -16.85 18.60 18.59
N HIS A 330 -16.81 17.84 17.50
CA HIS A 330 -15.56 17.52 16.79
C HIS A 330 -15.02 18.72 15.98
N LEU A 331 -15.87 19.63 15.49
CA LEU A 331 -15.42 20.87 14.86
C LEU A 331 -14.94 21.92 15.88
N LYS A 332 -15.52 21.95 17.09
CA LYS A 332 -15.02 22.76 18.21
C LYS A 332 -13.64 22.28 18.69
N ILE A 333 -13.44 20.97 18.85
CA ILE A 333 -12.16 20.42 19.35
C ILE A 333 -10.99 20.53 18.36
N SER A 334 -11.26 20.73 17.06
CA SER A 334 -10.19 21.02 16.07
C SER A 334 -9.58 22.42 16.25
N GLY A 335 -10.21 23.30 17.04
CA GLY A 335 -9.78 24.67 17.27
C GLY A 335 -10.32 25.70 16.26
N ILE A 336 -10.64 25.32 15.02
CA ILE A 336 -10.97 26.32 13.98
C ILE A 336 -12.31 27.05 14.21
N VAL A 337 -13.20 26.47 15.02
CA VAL A 337 -14.50 27.03 15.41
C VAL A 337 -14.59 27.18 16.93
N ALA A 338 -15.26 28.24 17.37
CA ALA A 338 -15.71 28.46 18.75
C ALA A 338 -17.24 28.67 18.78
N SER A 339 -17.81 28.72 19.99
CA SER A 339 -19.19 29.17 20.23
C SER A 339 -19.15 30.46 21.02
N GLU A 340 -19.89 31.48 20.59
CA GLU A 340 -20.10 32.71 21.34
C GLU A 340 -21.61 33.00 21.33
N ASN A 341 -22.17 33.41 22.47
CA ASN A 341 -23.62 33.69 22.60
C ASN A 341 -24.54 32.55 22.08
N GLY A 342 -24.08 31.30 22.14
CA GLY A 342 -24.80 30.12 21.66
C GLY A 342 -24.80 29.92 20.13
N SER A 343 -23.87 30.55 19.40
CA SER A 343 -23.70 30.40 17.94
C SER A 343 -22.27 30.07 17.57
N LEU A 344 -22.10 29.14 16.64
CA LEU A 344 -20.79 28.81 16.07
C LEU A 344 -20.27 29.94 15.17
N HIS A 345 -18.97 30.22 15.26
CA HIS A 345 -18.24 31.20 14.45
C HIS A 345 -16.79 30.72 14.22
N VAL A 346 -16.07 31.29 13.24
CA VAL A 346 -14.64 31.01 13.05
C VAL A 346 -13.85 31.66 14.17
N ARG A 347 -13.06 30.88 14.92
CA ARG A 347 -12.55 31.26 16.26
C ARG A 347 -11.68 32.53 16.27
N ASN A 348 -10.95 32.82 15.19
CA ASN A 348 -10.17 34.05 15.04
C ASN A 348 -9.84 34.33 13.56
N LYS A 349 -9.29 35.51 13.27
CA LYS A 349 -9.03 35.98 11.90
C LYS A 349 -7.85 35.32 11.21
N ILE A 350 -6.88 34.80 11.98
CA ILE A 350 -5.79 33.99 11.44
C ILE A 350 -6.36 32.68 10.86
N TYR A 351 -7.25 32.01 11.60
CA TYR A 351 -7.95 30.82 11.11
C TYR A 351 -8.92 31.12 9.95
N GLU A 352 -9.61 32.26 9.97
CA GLU A 352 -10.46 32.73 8.85
C GLU A 352 -9.65 32.88 7.54
N ALA A 353 -8.42 33.39 7.63
CA ALA A 353 -7.53 33.57 6.47
C ALA A 353 -6.90 32.25 5.98
N ILE A 354 -6.56 31.32 6.88
CA ILE A 354 -5.92 30.03 6.54
C ILE A 354 -6.93 29.01 6.04
N PHE A 355 -7.99 28.77 6.81
CA PHE A 355 -8.99 27.75 6.53
C PHE A 355 -10.07 28.31 5.58
N ASN A 356 -9.63 29.01 4.54
CA ASN A 356 -10.50 29.73 3.60
C ASN A 356 -11.19 28.77 2.59
N GLN A 357 -11.90 29.33 1.60
CA GLN A 357 -12.61 28.55 0.57
C GLN A 357 -11.67 27.74 -0.36
N GLU A 358 -10.43 28.17 -0.56
CA GLU A 358 -9.42 27.44 -1.33
C GLU A 358 -8.96 26.20 -0.54
N TRP A 359 -8.66 26.37 0.76
CA TRP A 359 -8.36 25.26 1.67
C TRP A 359 -9.53 24.26 1.74
N LEU A 360 -10.77 24.75 1.91
CA LEU A 360 -11.98 23.91 1.89
C LEU A 360 -12.09 23.09 0.60
N THR A 361 -11.75 23.69 -0.55
CA THR A 361 -11.79 23.02 -1.86
C THR A 361 -10.69 21.96 -1.96
N ALA A 362 -9.46 22.27 -1.52
CA ALA A 362 -8.34 21.33 -1.50
C ALA A 362 -8.56 20.13 -0.57
N GLN A 363 -9.38 20.27 0.48
CA GLN A 363 -9.71 19.19 1.42
C GLN A 363 -10.92 18.32 1.01
N GLN A 364 -11.63 18.64 -0.09
CA GLN A 364 -12.75 17.80 -0.54
C GLN A 364 -12.25 16.45 -1.09
N PRO A 365 -12.73 15.30 -0.57
CA PRO A 365 -12.26 14.00 -1.05
C PRO A 365 -12.68 13.74 -2.50
N THR A 366 -11.69 13.49 -3.37
CA THR A 366 -11.88 13.22 -4.81
C THR A 366 -12.78 12.00 -5.02
N ASN A 367 -13.97 12.22 -5.56
CA ASN A 367 -14.99 11.16 -5.73
C ASN A 367 -14.70 10.27 -6.94
N TRP A 368 -13.60 9.51 -6.89
CA TRP A 368 -13.18 8.54 -7.93
C TRP A 368 -14.31 7.63 -8.40
N ASN A 369 -15.19 7.18 -7.49
CA ASN A 369 -16.35 6.35 -7.81
C ASN A 369 -17.27 6.99 -8.87
N ARG A 370 -17.43 8.33 -8.87
CA ARG A 370 -18.23 9.03 -9.89
C ARG A 370 -17.59 8.94 -11.27
N HIS A 371 -16.27 9.12 -11.35
CA HIS A 371 -15.53 9.01 -12.61
C HIS A 371 -15.52 7.57 -13.12
N LEU A 372 -15.30 6.59 -12.23
CA LEU A 372 -15.31 5.16 -12.55
C LEU A 372 -16.67 4.71 -13.08
N ILE A 373 -17.79 5.13 -12.47
CA ILE A 373 -19.14 4.83 -12.97
C ILE A 373 -19.36 5.43 -14.37
N ILE A 374 -18.94 6.68 -14.62
CA ILE A 374 -19.06 7.32 -15.94
C ILE A 374 -18.26 6.53 -16.98
N THR A 375 -17.01 6.14 -16.68
CA THR A 375 -16.17 5.35 -17.59
C THR A 375 -16.78 3.98 -17.88
N LEU A 376 -17.33 3.28 -16.89
CA LEU A 376 -17.99 1.98 -17.10
C LEU A 376 -19.24 2.10 -17.98
N VAL A 377 -20.05 3.16 -17.81
CA VAL A 377 -21.22 3.42 -18.67
C VAL A 377 -20.80 3.70 -20.11
N LEU A 378 -19.74 4.49 -20.33
CA LEU A 378 -19.21 4.76 -21.67
C LEU A 378 -18.69 3.48 -22.34
N LEU A 379 -17.94 2.64 -21.62
CA LEU A 379 -17.45 1.34 -22.12
C LEU A 379 -18.61 0.40 -22.48
N ALA A 380 -19.68 0.35 -21.68
CA ALA A 380 -20.86 -0.46 -21.98
C ALA A 380 -21.58 0.00 -23.27
N ILE A 381 -21.68 1.31 -23.51
CA ILE A 381 -22.27 1.86 -24.73
C ILE A 381 -21.43 1.47 -25.96
N VAL A 382 -20.09 1.57 -25.88
CA VAL A 382 -19.20 1.14 -26.97
C VAL A 382 -19.31 -0.36 -27.24
N ALA A 383 -19.38 -1.19 -26.20
CA ALA A 383 -19.54 -2.64 -26.35
C ALA A 383 -20.86 -3.01 -27.06
N ILE A 384 -21.97 -2.41 -26.64
CA ILE A 384 -23.29 -2.61 -27.28
C ILE A 384 -23.25 -2.20 -28.76
N GLY A 385 -22.63 -1.06 -29.08
CA GLY A 385 -22.44 -0.61 -30.47
C GLY A 385 -21.62 -1.59 -31.31
N ALA A 386 -20.53 -2.12 -30.75
CA ALA A 386 -19.69 -3.12 -31.43
C ALA A 386 -20.43 -4.44 -31.69
N THR A 387 -21.18 -4.95 -30.71
CA THR A 387 -22.00 -6.16 -30.87
C THR A 387 -23.11 -5.96 -31.90
N GLY A 388 -23.76 -4.79 -31.92
CA GLY A 388 -24.76 -4.43 -32.94
C GLY A 388 -24.17 -4.38 -34.35
N PHE A 389 -22.97 -3.80 -34.51
CA PHE A 389 -22.27 -3.75 -35.79
C PHE A 389 -21.83 -5.13 -36.29
N TYR A 390 -21.29 -5.97 -35.40
CA TYR A 390 -20.88 -7.34 -35.73
C TYR A 390 -22.08 -8.21 -36.17
N THR A 391 -23.18 -8.17 -35.41
CA THR A 391 -24.39 -8.93 -35.76
C THR A 391 -25.03 -8.44 -37.05
N TYR A 392 -25.00 -7.13 -37.33
CA TYR A 392 -25.40 -6.58 -38.62
C TYR A 392 -24.55 -7.12 -39.78
N GLN A 393 -23.21 -7.14 -39.65
CA GLN A 393 -22.34 -7.68 -40.71
C GLN A 393 -22.62 -9.16 -41.00
N GLN A 394 -22.81 -9.99 -39.96
CA GLN A 394 -23.12 -11.41 -40.15
C GLN A 394 -24.48 -11.61 -40.83
N HIS A 395 -25.49 -10.79 -40.50
CA HIS A 395 -26.79 -10.84 -41.18
C HIS A 395 -26.69 -10.45 -42.66
N GLN A 396 -25.83 -9.49 -43.03
CA GLN A 396 -25.61 -9.14 -44.44
C GLN A 396 -24.93 -10.27 -45.21
N LYS A 397 -23.93 -10.95 -44.62
CA LYS A 397 -23.32 -12.14 -45.23
C LYS A 397 -24.34 -13.27 -45.44
N ALA A 398 -25.19 -13.54 -44.46
CA ALA A 398 -26.21 -14.58 -44.57
C ALA A 398 -27.24 -14.31 -45.70
N ILE A 399 -27.59 -13.04 -45.96
CA ILE A 399 -28.44 -12.66 -47.10
C ILE A 399 -27.71 -12.95 -48.42
N ALA A 400 -26.47 -12.49 -48.57
CA ALA A 400 -25.69 -12.71 -49.79
C ALA A 400 -25.44 -14.20 -50.06
N ALA A 401 -25.24 -15.02 -49.02
CA ALA A 401 -25.13 -16.47 -49.15
C ALA A 401 -26.42 -17.09 -49.70
N GLN A 402 -27.59 -16.69 -49.18
CA GLN A 402 -28.87 -17.19 -49.69
C GLN A 402 -29.13 -16.76 -51.13
N GLU A 403 -28.80 -15.52 -51.50
CA GLU A 403 -28.93 -15.01 -52.87
C GLU A 403 -28.05 -15.83 -53.86
N LEU A 404 -26.84 -16.23 -53.46
CA LEU A 404 -25.98 -17.10 -54.27
C LEU A 404 -26.51 -18.54 -54.37
N VAL A 405 -27.09 -19.10 -53.30
CA VAL A 405 -27.78 -20.41 -53.33
C VAL A 405 -29.00 -20.37 -54.26
N ASP A 406 -29.82 -19.32 -54.16
CA ASP A 406 -31.00 -19.14 -55.00
C ASP A 406 -30.62 -18.94 -56.48
N ASN A 407 -29.54 -18.22 -56.76
CA ASN A 407 -28.97 -18.05 -58.11
C ASN A 407 -28.42 -19.36 -58.68
N PHE A 408 -27.74 -20.19 -57.87
CA PHE A 408 -27.28 -21.52 -58.28
C PHE A 408 -28.46 -22.41 -58.70
N HIS A 409 -29.52 -22.47 -57.88
CA HIS A 409 -30.73 -23.26 -58.17
C HIS A 409 -31.58 -22.73 -59.35
N THR A 410 -31.36 -21.49 -59.79
CA THR A 410 -32.12 -20.85 -60.89
C THR A 410 -31.26 -20.53 -62.10
N ALA A 411 -30.02 -21.04 -62.13
CA ALA A 411 -29.09 -20.89 -63.22
C ALA A 411 -29.64 -21.43 -64.55
N SER A 412 -29.17 -20.83 -65.65
CA SER A 412 -29.56 -21.20 -67.03
C SER A 412 -28.44 -21.88 -67.82
N GLY A 413 -27.30 -22.15 -67.18
CA GLY A 413 -26.13 -22.82 -67.74
C GLY A 413 -24.95 -22.82 -66.77
N PRO A 414 -23.93 -23.67 -67.00
CA PRO A 414 -22.89 -23.97 -66.03
C PRO A 414 -22.00 -22.77 -65.68
N GLU A 415 -21.83 -21.79 -66.57
CA GLU A 415 -21.13 -20.54 -66.25
C GLU A 415 -21.79 -19.79 -65.07
N GLN A 416 -23.12 -19.81 -64.95
CA GLN A 416 -23.84 -19.15 -63.84
C GLN A 416 -23.77 -19.96 -62.54
N GLU A 417 -23.73 -21.28 -62.64
CA GLU A 417 -23.55 -22.20 -61.51
C GLU A 417 -22.15 -22.03 -60.90
N ILE A 418 -21.11 -21.99 -61.75
CA ILE A 418 -19.73 -21.68 -61.34
C ILE A 418 -19.62 -20.33 -60.67
N ALA A 419 -20.18 -19.26 -61.24
CA ALA A 419 -20.15 -17.93 -60.64
C ALA A 419 -20.80 -17.91 -59.24
N SER A 420 -21.90 -18.65 -59.07
CA SER A 420 -22.61 -18.77 -57.80
C SER A 420 -21.81 -19.55 -56.75
N LEU A 421 -21.18 -20.65 -57.14
CA LEU A 421 -20.27 -21.43 -56.28
C LEU A 421 -19.04 -20.61 -55.87
N ALA A 422 -18.39 -19.91 -56.81
CA ALA A 422 -17.25 -19.04 -56.53
C ALA A 422 -17.61 -17.91 -55.55
N GLY A 423 -18.81 -17.33 -55.69
CA GLY A 423 -19.34 -16.36 -54.73
C GLY A 423 -19.42 -16.94 -53.31
N LEU A 424 -19.89 -18.18 -53.16
CA LEU A 424 -20.03 -18.84 -51.85
C LEU A 424 -18.68 -19.25 -51.25
N PHE A 425 -17.73 -19.76 -52.04
CA PHE A 425 -16.37 -20.06 -51.59
C PHE A 425 -15.64 -18.79 -51.10
N ASN A 426 -15.78 -17.67 -51.82
CA ASN A 426 -15.20 -16.38 -51.40
C ASN A 426 -15.92 -15.75 -50.18
N LEU A 427 -17.13 -16.21 -49.83
CA LEU A 427 -17.95 -15.66 -48.76
C LEU A 427 -17.67 -16.34 -47.41
N SER A 428 -16.47 -16.07 -46.87
CA SER A 428 -15.97 -16.47 -45.52
C SER A 428 -17.00 -17.11 -44.57
N GLY A 429 -16.88 -18.41 -44.34
CA GLY A 429 -17.78 -19.19 -43.47
C GLY A 429 -18.99 -19.81 -44.17
N HIS A 430 -19.12 -19.68 -45.50
CA HIS A 430 -20.15 -20.35 -46.31
C HIS A 430 -19.56 -21.38 -47.30
N GLU A 431 -18.24 -21.59 -47.28
CA GLU A 431 -17.53 -22.59 -48.08
C GLU A 431 -18.15 -23.99 -47.95
N SER A 432 -18.59 -24.38 -46.75
CA SER A 432 -19.27 -25.67 -46.53
C SER A 432 -20.58 -25.81 -47.31
N LYS A 433 -21.32 -24.71 -47.57
CA LYS A 433 -22.55 -24.76 -48.39
C LYS A 433 -22.22 -24.82 -49.88
N ALA A 434 -21.14 -24.20 -50.35
CA ALA A 434 -20.65 -24.43 -51.72
C ALA A 434 -20.28 -25.91 -51.95
N HIS A 435 -19.58 -26.52 -50.99
CA HIS A 435 -19.28 -27.95 -51.00
C HIS A 435 -20.52 -28.85 -50.89
N GLU A 436 -21.57 -28.42 -50.21
CA GLU A 436 -22.86 -29.14 -50.11
C GLU A 436 -23.59 -29.12 -51.45
N LEU A 437 -23.78 -27.93 -52.06
CA LEU A 437 -24.35 -27.77 -53.40
C LEU A 437 -23.64 -28.66 -54.43
N PHE A 438 -22.31 -28.56 -54.51
CA PHE A 438 -21.55 -29.27 -55.54
C PHE A 438 -21.50 -30.79 -55.32
N PHE A 439 -21.22 -31.28 -54.10
CA PHE A 439 -20.99 -32.71 -53.87
C PHE A 439 -22.23 -33.51 -53.44
N GLN A 440 -23.29 -32.87 -52.90
CA GLN A 440 -24.47 -33.56 -52.37
C GLN A 440 -25.73 -33.34 -53.21
N GLU A 441 -25.84 -32.19 -53.89
CA GLU A 441 -27.07 -31.81 -54.61
C GLU A 441 -26.96 -32.04 -56.12
N LEU A 442 -25.79 -31.84 -56.73
CA LEU A 442 -25.51 -32.28 -58.11
C LEU A 442 -25.23 -33.79 -58.18
N SER A 443 -25.79 -34.47 -59.19
CA SER A 443 -25.42 -35.84 -59.52
C SER A 443 -24.05 -35.94 -60.22
N PRO A 444 -23.44 -37.14 -60.32
CA PRO A 444 -22.15 -37.32 -60.99
C PRO A 444 -22.11 -36.90 -62.47
N GLU A 445 -23.24 -36.92 -63.18
CA GLU A 445 -23.31 -36.46 -64.58
C GLU A 445 -23.41 -34.92 -64.64
N GLU A 446 -24.15 -34.31 -63.72
CA GLU A 446 -24.25 -32.85 -63.59
C GLU A 446 -22.90 -32.22 -63.17
N GLN A 447 -22.20 -32.83 -62.20
CA GLN A 447 -20.85 -32.44 -61.76
C GLN A 447 -19.83 -32.44 -62.92
N LEU A 448 -19.98 -33.34 -63.89
CA LEU A 448 -19.14 -33.36 -65.11
C LEU A 448 -19.55 -32.26 -66.09
N SER A 449 -20.87 -32.08 -66.30
CA SER A 449 -21.41 -31.06 -67.21
C SER A 449 -21.11 -29.62 -66.76
N LEU A 450 -20.94 -29.38 -65.45
CA LEU A 450 -20.55 -28.09 -64.89
C LEU A 450 -19.26 -27.54 -65.50
N PHE A 451 -18.37 -28.40 -66.01
CA PHE A 451 -17.09 -28.00 -66.62
C PHE A 451 -17.10 -28.04 -68.16
N ASP A 452 -18.20 -28.43 -68.81
CA ASP A 452 -18.35 -28.37 -70.28
C ASP A 452 -18.78 -26.97 -70.75
N LEU A 453 -17.97 -25.97 -70.37
CA LEU A 453 -18.26 -24.56 -70.59
C LEU A 453 -18.20 -24.20 -72.08
N SER A 454 -19.16 -23.39 -72.52
CA SER A 454 -19.19 -22.86 -73.88
C SER A 454 -18.24 -21.66 -74.03
N SER A 455 -18.16 -20.82 -73.00
CA SER A 455 -17.31 -19.62 -72.95
C SER A 455 -16.60 -19.49 -71.58
N PRO A 456 -15.64 -20.38 -71.25
CA PRO A 456 -14.93 -20.35 -69.97
C PRO A 456 -14.22 -19.02 -69.68
N GLU A 457 -13.83 -18.27 -70.71
CA GLU A 457 -13.25 -16.93 -70.62
C GLU A 457 -14.19 -15.89 -69.97
N THR A 458 -15.49 -16.17 -69.86
CA THR A 458 -16.46 -15.27 -69.21
C THR A 458 -16.54 -15.43 -67.69
N VAL A 459 -15.96 -16.50 -67.15
CA VAL A 459 -15.98 -16.88 -65.71
C VAL A 459 -14.60 -17.37 -65.26
N GLY A 460 -13.53 -16.76 -65.79
CA GLY A 460 -12.16 -17.27 -65.65
C GLY A 460 -11.60 -17.24 -64.22
N GLU A 461 -11.91 -16.19 -63.45
CA GLU A 461 -11.53 -16.11 -62.02
C GLU A 461 -12.37 -17.09 -61.19
N GLU A 462 -13.67 -17.15 -61.47
CA GLU A 462 -14.66 -17.96 -60.77
C GLU A 462 -14.41 -19.46 -60.97
N LEU A 463 -14.17 -19.90 -62.21
CA LEU A 463 -13.79 -21.28 -62.54
C LEU A 463 -12.52 -21.69 -61.82
N VAL A 464 -11.49 -20.84 -61.82
CA VAL A 464 -10.21 -21.16 -61.17
C VAL A 464 -10.36 -21.21 -59.64
N ALA A 465 -11.21 -20.38 -59.05
CA ALA A 465 -11.56 -20.48 -57.63
C ALA A 465 -12.34 -21.78 -57.32
N VAL A 466 -13.39 -22.08 -58.09
CA VAL A 466 -14.22 -23.29 -57.93
C VAL A 466 -13.40 -24.56 -58.08
N VAL A 467 -12.54 -24.66 -59.12
CA VAL A 467 -11.63 -25.80 -59.27
C VAL A 467 -10.68 -25.89 -58.09
N ARG A 468 -10.09 -24.78 -57.62
CA ARG A 468 -9.14 -24.79 -56.49
C ARG A 468 -9.74 -25.31 -55.18
N HIS A 469 -10.98 -24.93 -54.86
CA HIS A 469 -11.65 -25.45 -53.67
C HIS A 469 -12.07 -26.91 -53.82
N ILE A 470 -12.55 -27.34 -55.00
CA ILE A 470 -13.06 -28.69 -55.19
C ILE A 470 -11.94 -29.73 -55.37
N TYR A 471 -10.85 -29.42 -56.09
CA TYR A 471 -9.89 -30.45 -56.49
C TYR A 471 -9.00 -31.00 -55.36
N GLN A 472 -8.88 -30.29 -54.23
CA GLN A 472 -8.09 -30.71 -53.05
C GLN A 472 -8.91 -31.53 -52.02
N ASP A 473 -10.22 -31.67 -52.26
CA ASP A 473 -11.21 -32.23 -51.35
C ASP A 473 -11.04 -33.75 -51.08
N ASP A 474 -11.24 -34.17 -49.83
CA ASP A 474 -11.04 -35.57 -49.39
C ASP A 474 -11.96 -36.59 -50.07
N ARG A 475 -13.12 -36.15 -50.58
CA ARG A 475 -14.06 -36.99 -51.33
C ARG A 475 -13.51 -37.38 -52.71
N LEU A 476 -12.50 -36.69 -53.24
CA LEU A 476 -11.90 -36.97 -54.55
C LEU A 476 -10.90 -38.13 -54.56
N VAL A 477 -11.08 -39.16 -53.72
CA VAL A 477 -10.29 -40.41 -53.72
C VAL A 477 -10.15 -41.02 -55.13
N ASN A 478 -9.03 -41.68 -55.41
CA ASN A 478 -8.69 -42.22 -56.72
C ASN A 478 -9.67 -43.32 -57.21
N ASN A 479 -10.60 -42.96 -58.09
CA ASN A 479 -11.53 -43.88 -58.76
C ASN A 479 -11.95 -43.34 -60.15
N SER A 480 -12.66 -44.15 -60.95
CA SER A 480 -13.01 -43.79 -62.33
C SER A 480 -13.91 -42.56 -62.47
N GLN A 481 -14.78 -42.28 -61.49
CA GLN A 481 -15.69 -41.14 -61.49
C GLN A 481 -14.93 -39.85 -61.14
N ASN A 482 -14.21 -39.86 -60.01
CA ASN A 482 -13.42 -38.72 -59.54
C ASN A 482 -12.31 -38.34 -60.53
N ASN A 483 -11.70 -39.33 -61.19
CA ASN A 483 -10.74 -39.08 -62.27
C ASN A 483 -11.42 -38.61 -63.57
N GLY A 484 -12.69 -38.94 -63.78
CA GLY A 484 -13.52 -38.29 -64.81
C GLY A 484 -13.70 -36.81 -64.50
N LEU A 485 -14.03 -36.48 -63.25
CA LEU A 485 -14.27 -35.11 -62.79
C LEU A 485 -13.01 -34.23 -62.85
N LEU A 486 -11.86 -34.73 -62.39
CA LEU A 486 -10.58 -34.04 -62.55
C LEU A 486 -10.21 -33.79 -64.03
N ARG A 487 -10.57 -34.70 -64.95
CA ARG A 487 -10.38 -34.48 -66.40
C ARG A 487 -11.37 -33.46 -66.98
N ALA A 488 -12.58 -33.39 -66.45
CA ALA A 488 -13.57 -32.38 -66.84
C ALA A 488 -13.08 -30.98 -66.44
N MET A 489 -12.58 -30.82 -65.20
CA MET A 489 -12.01 -29.57 -64.69
C MET A 489 -10.85 -29.02 -65.52
N THR A 490 -10.04 -29.85 -66.18
CA THR A 490 -8.95 -29.37 -67.05
C THR A 490 -9.39 -28.96 -68.46
N GLN A 491 -10.58 -29.39 -68.94
CA GLN A 491 -11.07 -29.02 -70.28
C GLN A 491 -11.39 -27.53 -70.50
N PRO A 492 -11.89 -26.76 -69.51
CA PRO A 492 -12.03 -25.31 -69.65
C PRO A 492 -10.75 -24.57 -69.26
N LEU A 493 -9.91 -25.10 -68.34
CA LEU A 493 -8.66 -24.45 -67.92
C LEU A 493 -7.66 -24.26 -69.07
N ASN A 494 -7.52 -25.25 -69.97
CA ASN A 494 -6.65 -25.13 -71.15
C ASN A 494 -7.08 -24.01 -72.12
N ARG A 495 -8.30 -23.48 -72.01
CA ARG A 495 -8.79 -22.36 -72.82
C ARG A 495 -8.46 -21.00 -72.18
N LEU A 496 -7.98 -20.99 -70.93
CA LEU A 496 -7.54 -19.81 -70.18
C LEU A 496 -6.01 -19.56 -70.26
N GLU A 497 -5.30 -20.13 -71.23
CA GLU A 497 -3.82 -20.04 -71.38
C GLU A 497 -3.25 -18.60 -71.45
N TYR A 498 -4.08 -17.59 -71.71
CA TYR A 498 -3.64 -16.22 -71.99
C TYR A 498 -3.58 -15.28 -70.77
N ASP A 499 -4.09 -15.68 -69.60
CA ASP A 499 -4.03 -14.84 -68.39
C ASP A 499 -3.07 -15.40 -67.31
N PRO A 500 -1.87 -14.81 -67.16
CA PRO A 500 -0.90 -15.24 -66.15
C PRO A 500 -1.27 -14.84 -64.71
N ALA A 501 -2.28 -13.99 -64.49
CA ALA A 501 -2.76 -13.68 -63.15
C ALA A 501 -3.57 -14.84 -62.54
N LEU A 502 -4.29 -15.57 -63.38
CA LEU A 502 -5.12 -16.72 -62.96
C LEU A 502 -4.26 -17.91 -62.51
N ARG A 503 -3.09 -18.12 -63.13
CA ARG A 503 -2.25 -19.33 -62.96
C ARG A 503 -3.02 -20.63 -63.27
N SER A 504 -3.89 -20.54 -64.27
CA SER A 504 -4.69 -21.63 -64.85
C SER A 504 -3.79 -22.75 -65.39
N VAL A 505 -2.71 -22.37 -66.07
CA VAL A 505 -1.73 -23.29 -66.68
C VAL A 505 -1.03 -24.16 -65.63
N GLU A 506 -0.53 -23.58 -64.52
CA GLU A 506 0.08 -24.40 -63.47
C GLU A 506 -0.91 -25.35 -62.81
N LEU A 507 -2.14 -24.89 -62.54
CA LEU A 507 -3.22 -25.70 -61.98
C LEU A 507 -3.60 -26.88 -62.91
N GLU A 508 -3.71 -26.62 -64.21
CA GLU A 508 -3.99 -27.67 -65.19
C GLU A 508 -2.84 -28.69 -65.30
N LEU A 509 -1.58 -28.23 -65.29
CA LEU A 509 -0.41 -29.11 -65.30
C LEU A 509 -0.32 -29.97 -64.03
N GLU A 510 -0.66 -29.43 -62.85
CA GLU A 510 -0.75 -30.18 -61.60
C GLU A 510 -1.78 -31.31 -61.71
N ILE A 511 -3.03 -30.97 -62.07
CA ILE A 511 -4.14 -31.93 -62.18
C ILE A 511 -3.83 -33.00 -63.23
N ASN A 512 -3.26 -32.62 -64.39
CA ASN A 512 -2.88 -33.56 -65.44
C ASN A 512 -1.75 -34.52 -65.00
N GLN A 513 -0.76 -34.09 -64.20
CA GLN A 513 0.25 -35.02 -63.66
C GLN A 513 -0.33 -35.90 -62.53
N TRP A 514 -1.24 -35.38 -61.71
CA TRP A 514 -1.92 -36.17 -60.68
C TRP A 514 -2.77 -37.28 -61.30
N LEU A 515 -3.60 -36.94 -62.28
CA LEU A 515 -4.38 -37.88 -63.09
C LEU A 515 -3.51 -38.97 -63.72
N ARG A 516 -2.38 -38.59 -64.32
CA ARG A 516 -1.43 -39.53 -64.91
C ARG A 516 -0.89 -40.52 -63.87
N GLY A 517 -0.56 -40.06 -62.66
CA GLY A 517 -0.14 -40.94 -61.57
C GLY A 517 -1.25 -41.92 -61.16
N ARG A 518 -2.48 -41.41 -61.03
CA ARG A 518 -3.67 -42.20 -60.70
C ARG A 518 -3.99 -43.27 -61.75
N GLU A 519 -3.88 -42.92 -63.03
CA GLU A 519 -4.06 -43.85 -64.14
C GLU A 519 -3.01 -44.97 -64.15
N ILE A 520 -1.74 -44.66 -63.91
CA ILE A 520 -0.67 -45.67 -63.81
C ILE A 520 -0.91 -46.61 -62.61
N TYR A 521 -1.36 -46.05 -61.48
CA TYR A 521 -1.68 -46.80 -60.27
C TYR A 521 -2.85 -47.78 -60.49
N LEU A 522 -3.98 -47.30 -61.02
CA LEU A 522 -5.18 -48.13 -61.27
C LEU A 522 -4.93 -49.26 -62.28
N ASN A 523 -4.07 -49.03 -63.28
CA ASN A 523 -3.72 -50.04 -64.28
C ASN A 523 -2.69 -51.10 -63.79
N GLN A 524 -2.35 -51.12 -62.50
CA GLN A 524 -1.30 -51.99 -61.93
C GLN A 524 0.05 -51.86 -62.65
N GLY A 525 0.37 -50.65 -63.12
CA GLY A 525 1.60 -50.35 -63.83
C GLY A 525 2.83 -50.31 -62.91
N GLU A 526 3.97 -49.89 -63.45
CA GLU A 526 5.15 -49.61 -62.64
C GLU A 526 4.85 -48.47 -61.65
N LEU A 527 4.60 -48.81 -60.37
CA LEU A 527 4.29 -47.85 -59.32
C LEU A 527 5.34 -46.73 -59.18
N SER A 528 6.60 -46.99 -59.57
CA SER A 528 7.67 -45.98 -59.65
C SER A 528 7.36 -44.84 -60.63
N GLN A 529 6.64 -45.12 -61.73
CA GLN A 529 6.21 -44.12 -62.70
C GLN A 529 5.01 -43.32 -62.18
N ALA A 530 4.12 -43.94 -61.39
CA ALA A 530 3.05 -43.23 -60.69
C ALA A 530 3.63 -42.23 -59.66
N ILE A 531 4.58 -42.70 -58.84
CA ILE A 531 5.35 -41.88 -57.90
C ILE A 531 6.02 -40.70 -58.63
N GLN A 532 6.69 -40.93 -59.77
CA GLN A 532 7.33 -39.87 -60.56
C GLN A 532 6.32 -38.80 -61.09
N ALA A 533 5.08 -39.20 -61.40
CA ALA A 533 4.03 -38.28 -61.81
C ALA A 533 3.56 -37.42 -60.61
N TYR A 534 3.32 -38.04 -59.45
CA TYR A 534 3.02 -37.32 -58.20
C TYR A 534 4.17 -36.40 -57.76
N ASP A 535 5.44 -36.83 -57.88
CA ASP A 535 6.65 -36.02 -57.65
C ASP A 535 6.79 -34.83 -58.64
N THR A 536 5.96 -34.80 -59.68
CA THR A 536 5.89 -33.67 -60.62
C THR A 536 4.71 -32.76 -60.32
N ALA A 537 3.55 -33.30 -59.89
CA ALA A 537 2.46 -32.49 -59.35
C ALA A 537 2.86 -31.76 -58.05
N ILE A 538 3.49 -32.47 -57.09
CA ILE A 538 3.93 -31.92 -55.79
C ILE A 538 4.99 -30.81 -55.95
N ARG A 539 5.69 -30.78 -57.08
CA ARG A 539 6.67 -29.73 -57.42
C ARG A 539 6.03 -28.47 -58.00
N ILE A 540 4.77 -28.56 -58.43
CA ILE A 540 3.95 -27.43 -58.90
C ILE A 540 3.17 -26.86 -57.71
N ASN A 541 2.62 -27.73 -56.86
CA ASN A 541 1.90 -27.36 -55.65
C ASN A 541 2.26 -28.31 -54.49
N THR A 542 2.82 -27.76 -53.40
CA THR A 542 3.14 -28.49 -52.17
C THR A 542 1.97 -28.61 -51.20
N ASP A 543 0.87 -27.91 -51.49
CA ASP A 543 -0.19 -27.63 -50.51
C ASP A 543 -1.50 -28.35 -50.88
N ASN A 544 -1.43 -29.36 -51.77
CA ASN A 544 -2.54 -30.25 -52.12
C ASN A 544 -2.39 -31.59 -51.37
N PRO A 545 -3.24 -31.89 -50.36
CA PRO A 545 -3.13 -33.09 -49.53
C PRO A 545 -3.33 -34.40 -50.33
N GLY A 546 -4.18 -34.37 -51.37
CA GLY A 546 -4.50 -35.53 -52.19
C GLY A 546 -3.32 -36.07 -53.00
N LEU A 547 -2.35 -35.22 -53.36
CA LEU A 547 -1.12 -35.65 -54.02
C LEU A 547 -0.26 -36.55 -53.11
N TYR A 548 -0.14 -36.17 -51.85
CA TYR A 548 0.60 -36.94 -50.84
C TYR A 548 -0.15 -38.22 -50.49
N PHE A 549 -1.47 -38.16 -50.35
CA PHE A 549 -2.31 -39.36 -50.11
C PHE A 549 -2.14 -40.41 -51.22
N ASP A 550 -2.25 -40.02 -52.50
CA ASP A 550 -2.11 -40.95 -53.62
C ASP A 550 -0.66 -41.43 -53.82
N ARG A 551 0.36 -40.61 -53.48
CA ARG A 551 1.76 -41.05 -53.47
C ARG A 551 2.05 -42.02 -52.33
N ALA A 552 1.44 -41.82 -51.16
CA ALA A 552 1.50 -42.76 -50.05
C ALA A 552 0.87 -44.11 -50.41
N LEU A 553 -0.27 -44.13 -51.11
CA LEU A 553 -0.86 -45.35 -51.67
C LEU A 553 0.09 -46.08 -52.65
N ALA A 554 0.84 -45.33 -53.47
CA ALA A 554 1.83 -45.90 -54.38
C ALA A 554 3.09 -46.42 -53.66
N TYR A 555 3.55 -45.76 -52.59
CA TYR A 555 4.62 -46.28 -51.74
C TYR A 555 4.18 -47.52 -50.94
N ALA A 556 2.96 -47.53 -50.39
CA ALA A 556 2.40 -48.69 -49.70
C ALA A 556 2.31 -49.92 -50.62
N GLY A 557 1.92 -49.72 -51.89
CA GLY A 557 1.96 -50.76 -52.94
C GLY A 557 3.36 -51.22 -53.34
N GLN A 558 4.41 -50.48 -52.98
CA GLN A 558 5.83 -50.89 -53.09
C GLN A 558 6.41 -51.43 -51.78
N GLU A 559 5.57 -51.74 -50.78
CA GLU A 559 5.95 -52.15 -49.42
C GLU A 559 6.79 -51.11 -48.65
N LYS A 560 6.89 -49.87 -49.16
CA LYS A 560 7.66 -48.75 -48.60
C LYS A 560 6.88 -48.02 -47.51
N ALA A 561 6.66 -48.71 -46.40
CA ALA A 561 5.77 -48.26 -45.33
C ALA A 561 6.19 -46.92 -44.69
N ASP A 562 7.47 -46.68 -44.42
CA ASP A 562 7.93 -45.41 -43.85
C ASP A 562 7.70 -44.21 -44.80
N GLN A 563 7.96 -44.35 -46.10
CA GLN A 563 7.65 -43.29 -47.06
C GLN A 563 6.15 -43.01 -47.14
N ALA A 564 5.31 -44.05 -47.11
CA ALA A 564 3.86 -43.89 -47.11
C ALA A 564 3.35 -43.19 -45.84
N LEU A 565 3.86 -43.54 -44.66
CA LEU A 565 3.50 -42.89 -43.39
C LEU A 565 3.98 -41.44 -43.32
N ALA A 566 5.15 -41.12 -43.88
CA ALA A 566 5.62 -39.73 -43.99
C ALA A 566 4.73 -38.88 -44.91
N ASP A 567 4.29 -39.43 -46.04
CA ASP A 567 3.36 -38.74 -46.95
C ASP A 567 1.95 -38.60 -46.34
N PHE A 568 1.41 -39.63 -45.68
CA PHE A 568 0.13 -39.50 -44.95
C PHE A 568 0.21 -38.47 -43.82
N ALA A 569 1.31 -38.41 -43.07
CA ALA A 569 1.53 -37.38 -42.06
C ALA A 569 1.64 -35.98 -42.68
N THR A 570 2.12 -35.87 -43.92
CA THR A 570 2.19 -34.62 -44.67
C THR A 570 0.81 -34.18 -45.15
N ALA A 571 0.03 -35.07 -45.77
CA ALA A 571 -1.36 -34.81 -46.17
C ALA A 571 -2.20 -34.29 -44.99
N LEU A 572 -2.15 -35.00 -43.85
CA LEU A 572 -2.83 -34.64 -42.61
C LEU A 572 -2.34 -33.31 -41.99
N SER A 573 -1.12 -32.87 -42.31
CA SER A 573 -0.58 -31.59 -41.83
C SER A 573 -0.97 -30.39 -42.71
N ILE A 574 -1.48 -30.67 -43.91
CA ILE A 574 -2.01 -29.69 -44.86
C ILE A 574 -3.52 -29.52 -44.62
N ASP A 575 -4.25 -30.64 -44.51
CA ASP A 575 -5.71 -30.67 -44.33
C ASP A 575 -6.10 -31.85 -43.42
N ASP A 576 -6.88 -31.59 -42.36
CA ASP A 576 -7.29 -32.62 -41.39
C ASP A 576 -8.54 -33.42 -41.80
N THR A 577 -9.29 -32.99 -42.82
CA THR A 577 -10.43 -33.75 -43.38
C THR A 577 -10.01 -35.15 -43.85
N TRP A 578 -8.83 -35.24 -44.47
CA TRP A 578 -8.23 -36.49 -44.96
C TRP A 578 -7.94 -37.53 -43.86
N GLN A 579 -8.06 -37.18 -42.58
CA GLN A 579 -7.93 -38.10 -41.44
C GLN A 579 -8.71 -39.40 -41.64
N GLY A 580 -9.97 -39.34 -42.10
CA GLY A 580 -10.81 -40.55 -42.24
C GLY A 580 -10.24 -41.52 -43.28
N SER A 581 -9.93 -41.02 -44.48
CA SER A 581 -9.33 -41.78 -45.58
C SER A 581 -7.96 -42.35 -45.21
N ILE A 582 -7.13 -41.58 -44.49
CA ILE A 582 -5.82 -42.00 -43.99
C ILE A 582 -5.95 -43.10 -42.92
N GLN A 583 -6.82 -42.89 -41.94
CA GLN A 583 -7.07 -43.82 -40.84
C GLN A 583 -7.54 -45.19 -41.36
N GLN A 584 -8.46 -45.22 -42.31
CA GLN A 584 -8.95 -46.45 -42.93
C GLN A 584 -7.82 -47.17 -43.71
N THR A 585 -7.08 -46.42 -44.56
CA THR A 585 -5.99 -46.96 -45.37
C THR A 585 -4.88 -47.62 -44.54
N ILE A 586 -4.55 -47.05 -43.37
CA ILE A 586 -3.55 -47.63 -42.47
C ILE A 586 -4.09 -48.87 -41.74
N GLN A 587 -5.39 -48.93 -41.40
CA GLN A 587 -5.99 -50.11 -40.78
C GLN A 587 -6.11 -51.30 -41.73
N ASP A 588 -6.43 -51.07 -43.00
CA ASP A 588 -6.59 -52.12 -44.01
C ASP A 588 -5.26 -52.69 -44.53
N ASN A 589 -4.12 -52.07 -44.18
CA ASN A 589 -2.79 -52.49 -44.63
C ASN A 589 -1.87 -52.88 -43.44
N PRO A 590 -1.67 -54.19 -43.18
CA PRO A 590 -0.87 -54.67 -42.06
C PRO A 590 0.57 -54.13 -42.01
N ASN A 591 1.21 -53.90 -43.17
CA ASN A 591 2.59 -53.38 -43.23
C ASN A 591 2.65 -51.91 -42.75
N LEU A 592 1.66 -51.09 -43.14
CA LEU A 592 1.53 -49.73 -42.63
C LEU A 592 1.20 -49.72 -41.14
N TYR A 593 0.28 -50.57 -40.70
CA TYR A 593 -0.13 -50.67 -39.30
C TYR A 593 1.03 -51.09 -38.38
N GLU A 594 1.77 -52.15 -38.73
CA GLU A 594 2.92 -52.62 -37.93
C GLU A 594 4.06 -51.58 -37.92
N THR A 595 4.36 -50.97 -39.07
CA THR A 595 5.39 -49.92 -39.16
C THR A 595 5.00 -48.67 -38.36
N LEU A 596 3.73 -48.24 -38.40
CA LEU A 596 3.23 -47.11 -37.61
C LEU A 596 3.40 -47.35 -36.11
N TRP A 597 3.08 -48.55 -35.62
CA TRP A 597 3.23 -48.85 -34.19
C TRP A 597 4.69 -49.02 -33.77
N ALA A 598 5.55 -49.60 -34.62
CA ALA A 598 6.99 -49.66 -34.40
C ALA A 598 7.64 -48.27 -34.35
N ASN A 599 7.24 -47.37 -35.27
CA ASN A 599 7.77 -46.01 -35.40
C ASN A 599 6.81 -44.95 -34.80
N SER A 600 6.02 -45.32 -33.79
CA SER A 600 4.99 -44.48 -33.15
C SER A 600 5.51 -43.19 -32.49
N GLY A 601 6.83 -43.09 -32.27
CA GLY A 601 7.53 -41.87 -31.85
C GLY A 601 7.79 -40.85 -32.97
N ALA A 602 7.76 -41.27 -34.23
CA ALA A 602 7.97 -40.41 -35.40
C ALA A 602 6.62 -39.90 -35.97
N TYR A 603 5.60 -40.75 -35.94
CA TYR A 603 4.30 -40.50 -36.60
C TYR A 603 3.17 -40.23 -35.58
N HIS A 604 3.44 -39.46 -34.52
CA HIS A 604 2.53 -39.23 -33.39
C HIS A 604 1.09 -38.83 -33.78
N SER A 605 0.92 -38.01 -34.82
CA SER A 605 -0.41 -37.61 -35.34
C SER A 605 -1.21 -38.81 -35.86
N LEU A 606 -0.58 -39.63 -36.72
CA LEU A 606 -1.18 -40.85 -37.26
C LEU A 606 -1.44 -41.90 -36.15
N THR A 607 -0.50 -42.07 -35.22
CA THR A 607 -0.65 -43.02 -34.10
C THR A 607 -1.84 -42.68 -33.20
N ALA A 608 -2.15 -41.38 -33.02
CA ALA A 608 -3.30 -40.95 -32.21
C ALA A 608 -4.67 -41.29 -32.84
N MET A 609 -4.70 -41.61 -34.14
CA MET A 609 -5.94 -41.85 -34.90
C MET A 609 -6.23 -43.34 -35.13
N VAL A 610 -5.22 -44.21 -35.01
CA VAL A 610 -5.34 -45.65 -35.28
C VAL A 610 -5.51 -46.43 -33.97
N PRO A 611 -6.38 -47.46 -33.90
CA PRO A 611 -6.53 -48.29 -32.70
C PRO A 611 -5.21 -48.92 -32.22
N THR A 612 -5.06 -49.06 -30.90
CA THR A 612 -3.90 -49.74 -30.29
C THR A 612 -3.90 -51.25 -30.60
N PRO A 613 -2.75 -51.88 -30.89
CA PRO A 613 -2.66 -53.32 -31.12
C PRO A 613 -3.14 -54.10 -29.89
N THR A 614 -4.18 -54.91 -30.08
CA THR A 614 -4.75 -55.74 -29.00
C THR A 614 -3.78 -56.87 -28.68
N SER A 615 -3.22 -56.87 -27.47
CA SER A 615 -2.30 -57.91 -27.01
C SER A 615 -3.01 -59.25 -26.79
N THR A 616 -2.91 -60.17 -27.74
CA THR A 616 -3.41 -61.54 -27.62
C THR A 616 -2.80 -62.24 -26.39
N PRO A 617 -3.60 -62.78 -25.45
CA PRO A 617 -3.06 -63.36 -24.22
C PRO A 617 -2.37 -64.71 -24.49
N THR A 618 -1.06 -64.76 -24.30
CA THR A 618 -0.29 -66.02 -24.26
C THR A 618 -0.69 -66.86 -23.05
N GLN A 619 -0.75 -68.18 -23.22
CA GLN A 619 -1.48 -69.07 -22.31
C GLN A 619 -0.93 -69.17 -20.88
N THR A 620 -1.86 -69.35 -19.94
CA THR A 620 -1.68 -69.45 -18.49
C THR A 620 -0.83 -70.66 -18.04
N SER A 621 0.00 -70.47 -17.02
CA SER A 621 0.47 -71.56 -16.15
C SER A 621 -0.21 -71.47 -14.77
N THR A 622 -0.78 -72.58 -14.31
CA THR A 622 -1.81 -72.61 -13.24
C THR A 622 -1.24 -72.76 -11.83
N PRO A 623 -1.73 -71.98 -10.83
CA PRO A 623 -1.62 -72.32 -9.41
C PRO A 623 -2.92 -72.91 -8.82
N THR A 624 -2.79 -73.73 -7.78
CA THR A 624 -3.89 -74.57 -7.23
C THR A 624 -4.75 -73.86 -6.16
N ILE A 625 -6.04 -74.20 -6.09
CA ILE A 625 -7.06 -73.70 -5.13
C ILE A 625 -6.88 -74.38 -3.75
N THR A 626 -7.13 -73.76 -2.58
CA THR A 626 -8.36 -73.81 -1.70
C THR A 626 -7.88 -73.75 -0.22
N PRO A 627 -8.69 -73.48 0.84
CA PRO A 627 -9.96 -72.71 1.02
C PRO A 627 -9.84 -71.50 1.99
N SER A 628 -10.96 -70.79 2.23
CA SER A 628 -11.17 -69.75 3.27
C SER A 628 -11.68 -70.35 4.61
N PRO A 629 -11.75 -69.58 5.73
CA PRO A 629 -13.10 -69.23 6.24
C PRO A 629 -13.30 -67.83 6.92
N THR A 630 -14.44 -67.20 6.59
CA THR A 630 -15.45 -66.57 7.47
C THR A 630 -15.13 -65.46 8.52
N ALA A 631 -15.67 -64.25 8.27
CA ALA A 631 -16.31 -63.20 9.12
C ALA A 631 -16.07 -63.11 10.68
N THR A 632 -16.17 -61.94 11.36
CA THR A 632 -17.45 -61.26 11.73
C THR A 632 -17.29 -59.94 12.57
N PHE A 633 -18.10 -58.89 12.27
CA PHE A 633 -18.55 -57.68 13.04
C PHE A 633 -17.62 -56.64 13.76
N THR A 634 -18.26 -55.49 14.09
CA THR A 634 -17.83 -54.15 14.61
C THR A 634 -18.03 -53.98 16.15
N PRO A 635 -17.90 -52.81 16.85
CA PRO A 635 -17.47 -51.43 16.51
C PRO A 635 -16.45 -50.78 17.53
N SER A 636 -16.35 -49.44 17.58
CA SER A 636 -15.47 -48.60 18.47
C SER A 636 -16.11 -48.21 19.82
N PRO A 637 -15.28 -47.89 20.85
CA PRO A 637 -15.60 -46.88 21.87
C PRO A 637 -14.44 -45.88 22.17
N THR A 638 -14.45 -45.18 23.32
CA THR A 638 -13.80 -43.86 23.52
C THR A 638 -13.48 -43.51 25.00
N LEU A 639 -12.47 -42.64 25.23
CA LEU A 639 -12.06 -41.89 26.46
C LEU A 639 -11.16 -42.52 27.58
N THR A 640 -10.41 -41.58 28.19
CA THR A 640 -9.41 -41.44 29.31
C THR A 640 -9.78 -42.00 30.71
N PRO A 641 -9.02 -41.78 31.85
CA PRO A 641 -7.71 -41.08 32.12
C PRO A 641 -6.71 -41.74 33.15
N THR A 642 -5.59 -41.02 33.47
CA THR A 642 -4.92 -40.82 34.81
C THR A 642 -3.43 -41.26 34.98
N LEU A 643 -2.75 -40.69 36.00
CA LEU A 643 -1.29 -40.55 36.29
C LEU A 643 -0.83 -41.39 37.53
N PRO A 644 0.37 -41.20 38.17
CA PRO A 644 1.80 -41.12 37.77
C PRO A 644 2.59 -42.29 38.46
N PRO A 645 3.78 -42.20 39.16
CA PRO A 645 5.02 -41.37 39.13
C PRO A 645 6.31 -42.25 38.86
N THR A 646 7.58 -42.14 39.35
CA THR A 646 8.31 -41.35 40.40
C THR A 646 9.87 -41.42 40.25
N ASN A 647 10.60 -40.48 40.90
CA ASN A 647 11.94 -40.60 41.57
C ASN A 647 13.31 -40.90 40.86
N THR A 648 14.18 -39.85 40.79
CA THR A 648 15.57 -39.66 41.35
C THR A 648 16.73 -40.69 41.13
N PRO A 649 18.06 -40.41 41.39
CA PRO A 649 18.69 -39.32 42.20
C PRO A 649 19.95 -38.58 41.61
N LEU A 650 20.60 -37.73 42.44
CA LEU A 650 21.85 -36.92 42.24
C LEU A 650 23.08 -37.54 42.95
N PRO A 651 24.35 -37.12 42.66
CA PRO A 651 25.06 -36.15 43.56
C PRO A 651 26.20 -35.24 42.99
N ILE A 652 26.23 -33.97 43.48
CA ILE A 652 27.30 -33.05 44.00
C ILE A 652 28.78 -33.52 44.24
N PRO A 653 29.78 -32.69 44.71
CA PRO A 653 29.98 -31.19 44.83
C PRO A 653 31.44 -30.65 44.54
N VAL A 654 31.74 -29.34 44.81
CA VAL A 654 32.88 -28.75 45.63
C VAL A 654 33.35 -27.31 45.21
N LYS A 655 33.92 -26.54 46.18
CA LYS A 655 34.36 -25.10 46.22
C LYS A 655 35.92 -25.01 46.41
N PRO A 656 36.61 -23.93 46.90
CA PRO A 656 36.28 -22.53 47.30
C PRO A 656 36.88 -21.46 46.31
N THR A 657 37.54 -20.30 46.57
CA THR A 657 38.12 -19.59 47.76
C THR A 657 38.43 -18.10 47.46
N ASP A 658 38.23 -17.19 48.45
CA ASP A 658 38.95 -15.95 48.89
C ASP A 658 39.63 -14.93 47.93
N THR A 659 39.95 -13.67 48.30
CA THR A 659 39.53 -12.65 49.32
C THR A 659 40.07 -11.26 48.87
N ALA A 660 39.44 -10.13 49.28
CA ALA A 660 40.14 -8.84 49.51
C ALA A 660 39.28 -7.78 50.24
N THR A 661 39.80 -7.32 51.37
CA THR A 661 39.33 -6.29 52.31
C THR A 661 39.02 -4.90 51.71
N ALA A 662 38.09 -4.17 52.33
CA ALA A 662 37.73 -2.79 51.96
C ALA A 662 38.74 -1.70 52.38
N VAL A 663 38.68 -0.55 51.70
CA VAL A 663 39.29 0.72 52.13
C VAL A 663 38.22 1.83 52.12
N ARG A 664 38.08 2.57 53.21
CA ARG A 664 37.34 3.85 53.23
C ARG A 664 38.22 4.95 52.68
N GLN A 665 37.71 5.77 51.77
CA GLN A 665 38.32 7.05 51.41
C GLN A 665 37.27 8.16 51.46
N ILE A 666 37.60 9.27 52.11
CA ILE A 666 36.76 10.48 52.19
C ILE A 666 37.50 11.56 51.38
N ILE A 667 37.00 11.93 50.21
CA ILE A 667 37.59 13.00 49.39
C ILE A 667 36.49 13.87 48.76
N ALA A 668 36.58 15.17 49.07
CA ALA A 668 36.04 16.35 48.38
C ALA A 668 34.53 16.46 48.09
N ALA A 669 34.06 17.71 48.16
CA ALA A 669 32.79 18.10 47.53
C ALA A 669 32.96 18.11 46.01
N THR A 670 31.98 17.57 45.28
CA THR A 670 31.95 17.62 43.82
C THR A 670 31.80 19.06 43.33
N ALA A 671 32.77 19.52 42.54
CA ALA A 671 32.59 20.72 41.74
C ALA A 671 31.45 20.50 40.73
N THR A 672 30.73 21.56 40.37
CA THR A 672 29.80 21.53 39.22
C THR A 672 30.54 21.00 38.00
N PRO A 673 30.02 19.97 37.30
CA PRO A 673 30.70 19.38 36.15
C PRO A 673 30.85 20.44 35.06
N SER A 674 32.09 20.72 34.69
CA SER A 674 32.42 21.55 33.53
C SER A 674 31.77 20.96 32.28
N ILE A 675 31.07 21.80 31.52
CA ILE A 675 30.47 21.42 30.23
C ILE A 675 31.58 20.82 29.34
N PRO A 676 31.40 19.63 28.74
CA PRO A 676 32.40 19.05 27.85
C PRO A 676 32.70 19.98 26.66
N THR A 677 33.98 20.27 26.43
CA THR A 677 34.45 21.10 25.31
C THR A 677 35.48 20.35 24.49
N GLY A 678 35.30 20.32 23.17
CA GLY A 678 36.20 19.65 22.25
C GLY A 678 36.04 20.20 20.84
N GLN A 679 36.61 19.49 19.87
CA GLN A 679 36.41 19.73 18.44
C GLN A 679 35.93 18.44 17.78
N PHE A 680 35.06 18.59 16.79
CA PHE A 680 34.56 17.50 15.97
C PHE A 680 35.26 17.46 14.61
N THR A 681 35.30 16.29 13.98
CA THR A 681 35.48 16.16 12.53
C THR A 681 34.57 15.05 12.03
N LEU A 682 33.68 15.36 11.09
CA LEU A 682 32.80 14.38 10.47
C LEU A 682 33.55 13.61 9.37
N ILE A 683 33.43 12.28 9.35
CA ILE A 683 34.25 11.38 8.52
C ILE A 683 33.41 10.71 7.41
N SER A 684 32.19 10.28 7.75
CA SER A 684 31.30 9.55 6.83
C SER A 684 29.85 9.65 7.32
N PRO A 685 28.85 9.73 6.44
CA PRO A 685 28.95 9.89 4.98
C PRO A 685 29.28 11.35 4.58
N LEU A 686 30.07 11.52 3.52
CA LEU A 686 30.44 12.85 2.96
C LEU A 686 30.17 12.97 1.44
N SER A 687 29.44 12.02 0.85
CA SER A 687 29.27 11.93 -0.60
C SER A 687 27.89 12.40 -1.06
N LEU A 688 27.87 13.26 -2.08
CA LEU A 688 26.69 13.57 -2.90
C LEU A 688 26.57 12.65 -4.13
N ASN A 689 27.65 11.94 -4.46
CA ASN A 689 27.76 11.11 -5.66
C ASN A 689 27.43 9.63 -5.39
N ASP A 690 27.58 9.19 -4.14
CA ASP A 690 27.32 7.83 -3.68
C ASP A 690 26.24 7.90 -2.59
N PRO A 691 24.97 7.58 -2.91
CA PRO A 691 23.86 7.75 -1.98
C PRO A 691 23.80 6.64 -0.93
N THR A 692 23.46 6.98 0.31
CA THR A 692 23.17 5.98 1.34
C THR A 692 21.76 5.41 1.16
N TYR A 693 21.58 4.14 1.55
CA TYR A 693 20.32 3.42 1.47
C TYR A 693 20.04 2.77 2.82
N GLY A 694 18.87 3.04 3.41
CA GLY A 694 18.47 2.50 4.71
C GLY A 694 19.53 2.64 5.80
N THR A 695 20.03 1.50 6.28
CA THR A 695 21.13 1.40 7.25
C THR A 695 22.36 2.21 6.83
N THR A 696 22.53 3.38 7.44
CA THR A 696 23.62 4.32 7.21
C THR A 696 24.61 4.28 8.37
N THR A 697 25.91 4.34 8.08
CA THR A 697 26.99 4.40 9.07
C THR A 697 27.57 5.81 9.14
N PHE A 698 27.34 6.46 10.27
CA PHE A 698 27.86 7.77 10.63
C PHE A 698 29.15 7.63 11.43
N GLU A 699 30.17 8.40 11.11
CA GLU A 699 31.47 8.41 11.80
C GLU A 699 32.00 9.81 12.02
N TRP A 700 32.58 10.03 13.20
CA TRP A 700 33.20 11.29 13.59
C TRP A 700 34.40 11.10 14.52
N THR A 701 35.22 12.14 14.65
CA THR A 701 36.15 12.30 15.78
C THR A 701 35.61 13.29 16.81
N TRP A 702 36.07 13.15 18.06
CA TRP A 702 35.84 14.10 19.14
C TRP A 702 37.11 14.24 20.00
N THR A 703 37.65 15.45 20.12
CA THR A 703 38.91 15.70 20.84
C THR A 703 38.76 16.08 22.31
N GLY A 704 37.53 16.27 22.80
CA GLY A 704 37.24 16.74 24.17
C GLY A 704 37.35 15.68 25.27
N GLY A 705 38.04 14.56 25.02
CA GLY A 705 38.16 13.43 25.95
C GLY A 705 36.87 12.61 26.10
N ASP A 706 36.89 11.66 27.03
CA ASP A 706 35.71 10.84 27.34
C ASP A 706 34.64 11.66 28.07
N LEU A 707 33.39 11.53 27.63
CA LEU A 707 32.25 12.28 28.17
C LEU A 707 31.88 11.78 29.59
N PRO A 708 31.44 12.66 30.51
CA PRO A 708 30.89 12.24 31.80
C PRO A 708 29.61 11.41 31.61
N GLN A 709 29.27 10.55 32.58
CA GLN A 709 28.15 9.58 32.44
C GLN A 709 26.81 10.21 32.03
N ASP A 710 26.47 11.40 32.52
CA ASP A 710 25.23 12.11 32.16
C ASP A 710 25.22 12.70 30.73
N TYR A 711 26.24 12.46 29.91
CA TYR A 711 26.41 13.03 28.56
C TYR A 711 26.68 11.95 27.50
N GLY A 712 26.27 12.24 26.27
CA GLY A 712 26.56 11.41 25.09
C GLY A 712 26.57 12.23 23.80
N PHE A 713 26.64 11.52 22.68
CA PHE A 713 26.52 12.11 21.35
C PHE A 713 25.14 11.83 20.73
N GLU A 714 24.69 12.72 19.87
CA GLU A 714 23.46 12.58 19.09
C GLU A 714 23.77 12.90 17.61
N VAL A 715 23.27 12.07 16.69
CA VAL A 715 23.41 12.29 15.24
C VAL A 715 22.12 12.87 14.68
N ARG A 716 22.19 14.04 14.03
CA ARG A 716 21.04 14.75 13.46
C ARG A 716 21.14 14.76 11.94
N VAL A 717 20.03 14.49 11.23
CA VAL A 717 19.95 14.54 9.76
C VAL A 717 18.68 15.29 9.35
N TRP A 718 18.77 16.27 8.45
CA TRP A 718 17.61 17.04 7.96
C TRP A 718 17.80 17.42 6.49
N ARG A 719 16.70 17.70 5.79
CA ARG A 719 16.74 18.02 4.35
C ARG A 719 17.36 19.41 4.12
N ASP A 720 18.06 19.58 3.00
CA ASP A 720 18.57 20.90 2.63
C ASP A 720 17.40 21.90 2.46
N GLY A 721 17.56 23.09 3.05
CA GLY A 721 16.50 24.11 3.15
C GLY A 721 15.48 23.94 4.30
N SER A 722 15.52 22.87 5.10
CA SER A 722 14.68 22.73 6.30
C SER A 722 15.36 23.25 7.58
N PHE A 723 14.56 23.55 8.62
CA PHE A 723 15.10 23.87 9.95
C PHE A 723 15.86 22.66 10.54
N GLN A 724 16.75 22.87 11.52
CA GLN A 724 17.61 21.84 12.12
C GLN A 724 16.86 20.82 13.02
N ALA A 725 15.59 20.53 12.74
CA ALA A 725 14.78 19.50 13.40
C ALA A 725 15.08 18.10 12.82
N GLY A 726 16.35 17.68 12.88
CA GLY A 726 16.82 16.44 12.26
C GLY A 726 16.90 15.26 13.22
N VAL A 727 16.23 14.15 12.87
CA VAL A 727 16.29 12.81 13.50
C VAL A 727 16.36 12.80 15.04
N HIS A 728 15.20 12.87 15.70
CA HIS A 728 15.09 12.58 17.14
C HIS A 728 15.11 11.07 17.49
N ASN A 729 15.43 10.20 16.52
CA ASN A 729 15.53 8.74 16.71
C ASN A 729 16.98 8.24 16.85
N ALA A 730 17.95 9.13 17.12
CA ALA A 730 19.34 8.79 17.39
C ALA A 730 19.73 8.94 18.89
N VAL A 731 18.74 8.97 19.80
CA VAL A 731 18.96 9.03 21.26
C VAL A 731 19.34 7.63 21.79
N LEU A 732 20.51 7.14 21.38
CA LEU A 732 21.13 5.91 21.89
C LEU A 732 22.61 6.15 22.27
N ASP A 733 22.76 7.09 23.20
CA ASP A 733 23.44 6.87 24.48
C ASP A 733 24.72 6.00 24.50
N ASN A 734 25.78 6.63 24.97
CA ASN A 734 27.11 6.06 25.16
C ASN A 734 27.13 4.94 26.25
N GLN A 735 26.12 4.83 27.11
CA GLN A 735 25.96 3.73 28.08
C GLN A 735 25.27 2.49 27.49
N ASN A 736 24.35 2.66 26.54
CA ASN A 736 23.65 1.56 25.85
C ASN A 736 24.44 0.93 24.69
N GLY A 737 25.67 1.40 24.41
CA GLY A 737 26.63 0.71 23.51
C GLY A 737 26.27 0.69 22.02
N THR A 738 25.31 1.52 21.59
CA THR A 738 24.91 1.61 20.17
C THR A 738 25.90 2.46 19.37
N ILE A 739 26.36 3.56 19.96
CA ILE A 739 27.55 4.29 19.50
C ILE A 739 28.80 3.54 19.96
N LYS A 740 29.71 3.25 19.02
CA LYS A 740 30.95 2.50 19.28
C LYS A 740 32.16 3.43 19.17
N LYS A 741 33.01 3.43 20.20
CA LYS A 741 34.35 4.03 20.12
C LYS A 741 35.27 3.07 19.34
N VAL A 742 35.50 3.37 18.07
CA VAL A 742 36.19 2.49 17.09
C VAL A 742 37.69 2.79 16.93
N GLY A 743 38.22 3.75 17.69
CA GLY A 743 39.64 4.06 17.78
C GLY A 743 39.91 5.15 18.82
N GLU A 744 41.15 5.63 18.90
CA GLU A 744 41.45 6.83 19.67
C GLU A 744 40.63 8.00 19.13
N ASN A 745 39.81 8.60 19.99
CA ASN A 745 38.93 9.74 19.69
C ASN A 745 37.95 9.56 18.50
N ARG A 746 37.76 8.36 17.95
CA ARG A 746 36.86 8.07 16.81
C ARG A 746 35.64 7.26 17.24
N TYR A 747 34.47 7.69 16.80
CA TYR A 747 33.17 7.14 17.15
C TYR A 747 32.36 6.81 15.90
N GLN A 748 31.50 5.78 16.00
CA GLN A 748 30.69 5.24 14.90
C GLN A 748 29.27 4.93 15.39
N LEU A 749 28.26 5.26 14.59
CA LEU A 749 26.86 4.84 14.75
C LEU A 749 26.36 4.23 13.43
N THR A 750 25.80 3.03 13.46
CA THR A 750 25.13 2.41 12.31
C THR A 750 23.65 2.25 12.62
N THR A 751 22.77 2.91 11.85
CA THR A 751 21.32 2.92 12.08
C THR A 751 20.54 3.08 10.77
N ASP A 752 19.31 2.57 10.69
CA ASP A 752 18.43 2.79 9.54
C ASP A 752 17.76 4.17 9.63
N ILE A 753 18.00 5.03 8.63
CA ILE A 753 17.45 6.39 8.58
C ILE A 753 16.18 6.50 7.72
N THR A 754 15.67 5.39 7.16
CA THR A 754 14.51 5.37 6.25
C THR A 754 13.27 6.00 6.85
N ASP A 755 12.96 5.65 8.10
CA ASP A 755 11.79 6.14 8.86
C ASP A 755 12.16 7.24 9.86
N ALA A 756 13.33 7.85 9.70
CA ALA A 756 13.74 8.96 10.54
C ALA A 756 13.03 10.25 10.12
N ALA A 757 12.57 11.04 11.10
CA ALA A 757 11.74 12.24 10.88
C ALA A 757 12.38 13.35 10.02
N GLY A 758 13.69 13.29 9.79
CA GLY A 758 14.39 14.20 8.88
C GLY A 758 14.57 13.68 7.44
N VAL A 759 14.06 12.48 7.11
CA VAL A 759 14.28 11.75 5.85
C VAL A 759 12.97 11.17 5.27
N GLU A 760 12.08 10.62 6.10
CA GLU A 760 10.70 10.23 5.74
C GLU A 760 10.54 9.42 4.43
N ARG A 761 11.43 8.47 4.15
CA ARG A 761 11.49 7.70 2.89
C ARG A 761 11.62 8.53 1.61
N GLN A 762 12.10 9.78 1.69
CA GLN A 762 12.26 10.65 0.53
C GLN A 762 13.71 10.63 0.02
N SER A 763 13.92 10.35 -1.27
CA SER A 763 15.25 10.49 -1.90
C SER A 763 15.63 11.97 -2.00
N GLY A 764 16.87 12.33 -1.68
CA GLY A 764 17.28 13.74 -1.67
C GLY A 764 18.69 14.02 -1.15
N VAL A 765 19.01 15.31 -1.06
CA VAL A 765 20.20 15.83 -0.38
C VAL A 765 19.82 16.25 1.05
N TYR A 766 20.65 15.84 1.99
CA TYR A 766 20.44 16.01 3.42
C TYR A 766 21.71 16.57 4.05
N ASN A 767 21.56 17.48 5.01
CA ASN A 767 22.62 17.89 5.91
C ASN A 767 22.61 16.97 7.13
N TRP A 768 23.78 16.65 7.69
CA TRP A 768 23.88 15.98 8.98
C TRP A 768 24.99 16.57 9.86
N THR A 769 24.83 16.40 11.17
CA THR A 769 25.85 16.76 12.17
C THR A 769 25.80 15.84 13.39
N VAL A 770 26.79 15.98 14.28
CA VAL A 770 26.83 15.37 15.61
C VAL A 770 26.84 16.46 16.67
N ALA A 771 26.01 16.30 17.70
CA ALA A 771 25.96 17.16 18.88
C ALA A 771 26.40 16.39 20.14
N VAL A 772 26.96 17.09 21.12
CA VAL A 772 27.05 16.60 22.51
C VAL A 772 25.76 17.01 23.23
N VAL A 773 25.12 16.04 23.88
CA VAL A 773 23.87 16.23 24.63
C VAL A 773 24.04 15.75 26.06
N LYS A 774 23.38 16.43 26.99
CA LYS A 774 23.12 15.93 28.34
C LYS A 774 21.89 15.03 28.29
N ILE A 775 21.97 13.85 28.90
CA ILE A 775 20.97 12.77 28.81
C ILE A 775 20.19 12.59 30.13
N SER A 776 20.79 12.95 31.27
CA SER A 776 20.24 12.72 32.61
C SER A 776 20.48 13.93 33.54
N PRO A 777 19.53 14.34 34.42
CA PRO A 777 18.18 13.78 34.58
C PRO A 777 17.20 14.26 33.50
N ASP A 778 17.46 15.43 32.91
CA ASP A 778 16.71 16.00 31.80
C ASP A 778 17.56 16.00 30.52
N TYR A 779 16.96 15.66 29.38
CA TYR A 779 17.61 15.81 28.09
C TYR A 779 17.85 17.29 27.77
N LYS A 780 19.08 17.64 27.38
CA LYS A 780 19.44 19.01 27.01
C LYS A 780 20.60 19.07 26.02
N ASP A 781 20.37 19.74 24.90
CA ASP A 781 21.43 20.24 24.02
C ASP A 781 22.26 21.32 24.76
N ILE A 782 23.59 21.17 24.75
CA ILE A 782 24.54 22.09 25.39
C ILE A 782 25.23 23.05 24.41
N GLY A 783 24.85 23.06 23.13
CA GLY A 783 25.38 23.94 22.09
C GLY A 783 26.75 23.53 21.53
N GLN A 784 27.22 22.32 21.84
CA GLN A 784 28.44 21.73 21.28
C GLN A 784 28.05 20.82 20.11
N HIS A 785 28.31 21.22 18.87
CA HIS A 785 28.05 20.42 17.67
C HIS A 785 29.13 20.64 16.60
N ALA A 786 29.20 19.72 15.64
CA ALA A 786 30.02 19.91 14.44
C ALA A 786 29.33 20.86 13.44
N ASP A 787 30.12 21.49 12.57
CA ASP A 787 29.56 22.13 11.37
C ASP A 787 28.87 21.06 10.50
N PRO A 788 27.63 21.29 10.00
CA PRO A 788 26.91 20.30 9.21
C PRO A 788 27.59 20.02 7.86
N VAL A 789 27.49 18.78 7.41
CA VAL A 789 27.99 18.33 6.10
C VAL A 789 26.88 17.67 5.28
N GLN A 790 26.96 17.80 3.96
CA GLN A 790 25.94 17.22 3.06
C GLN A 790 26.23 15.75 2.72
N MET A 791 25.14 14.99 2.63
CA MET A 791 25.09 13.62 2.13
C MET A 791 23.89 13.45 1.19
N ARG A 792 23.88 12.39 0.40
CA ARG A 792 22.71 12.00 -0.40
C ARG A 792 22.10 10.70 0.14
N TYR A 793 20.78 10.65 0.22
CA TYR A 793 20.03 9.43 0.55
C TYR A 793 19.13 9.03 -0.62
N ALA A 794 19.02 7.73 -0.87
CA ALA A 794 18.14 7.14 -1.86
C ALA A 794 17.17 6.15 -1.17
N ALA A 795 15.88 6.42 -1.31
CA ALA A 795 14.83 5.61 -0.71
C ALA A 795 14.70 4.24 -1.41
N PRO A 796 14.43 3.16 -0.67
CA PRO A 796 14.17 1.85 -1.27
C PRO A 796 12.89 1.90 -2.12
N GLY A 797 13.02 1.53 -3.40
CA GLY A 797 11.90 1.49 -4.33
C GLY A 797 10.82 0.48 -3.93
N PRO A 798 9.57 0.64 -4.39
CA PRO A 798 8.49 -0.29 -4.09
C PRO A 798 8.84 -1.70 -4.61
N LYS A 799 8.63 -2.73 -3.77
CA LYS A 799 8.86 -4.12 -4.13
C LYS A 799 7.84 -4.59 -5.18
N GLY A 800 8.18 -4.41 -6.45
CA GLY A 800 7.45 -4.99 -7.57
C GLY A 800 7.46 -6.52 -7.53
N GLY A 801 6.33 -7.13 -7.89
CA GLY A 801 6.25 -8.56 -8.15
C GLY A 801 7.14 -8.97 -9.33
N GLY A 802 7.59 -10.23 -9.35
CA GLY A 802 8.56 -10.69 -10.34
C GLY A 802 8.05 -10.72 -11.78
N GLY A 803 8.93 -10.38 -12.72
CA GLY A 803 8.77 -10.59 -14.15
C GLY A 803 10.15 -10.81 -14.77
N GLY A 804 10.40 -11.99 -15.33
CA GLY A 804 11.69 -12.33 -15.93
C GLY A 804 11.84 -11.74 -17.32
N GLY A 805 12.82 -10.86 -17.52
CA GLY A 805 13.18 -10.31 -18.82
C GLY A 805 14.69 -10.34 -19.02
N LYS A 806 15.16 -11.18 -19.95
CA LYS A 806 16.44 -10.93 -20.61
C LYS A 806 16.17 -9.90 -21.70
N ASP A 807 16.97 -8.84 -21.72
CA ASP A 807 17.58 -8.36 -22.96
C ASP A 807 18.79 -7.49 -22.63
N GLY A 808 19.70 -7.32 -23.60
CA GLY A 808 21.07 -6.88 -23.33
C GLY A 808 21.53 -5.65 -24.10
N GLY A 809 22.42 -4.89 -23.46
CA GLY A 809 23.54 -4.19 -24.10
C GLY A 809 23.24 -3.01 -25.03
N GLY A 810 23.60 -1.80 -24.59
CA GLY A 810 23.99 -0.74 -25.53
C GLY A 810 23.91 0.70 -25.02
N GLY A 811 24.97 1.47 -25.30
CA GLY A 811 24.88 2.90 -25.58
C GLY A 811 24.48 3.85 -24.44
N GLY A 812 25.44 4.20 -23.57
CA GLY A 812 25.29 5.40 -22.73
C GLY A 812 25.39 6.69 -23.57
N LYS A 813 24.65 7.73 -23.19
CA LYS A 813 24.85 9.11 -23.66
C LYS A 813 24.46 10.12 -22.60
N SER A 814 25.27 11.17 -22.47
CA SER A 814 25.07 12.27 -21.53
C SER A 814 24.17 13.36 -22.11
N VAL A 815 23.14 13.72 -21.33
CA VAL A 815 22.39 14.99 -21.38
C VAL A 815 22.20 15.35 -19.90
N GLY A 816 22.40 16.57 -19.43
CA GLY A 816 22.51 17.86 -20.13
C GLY A 816 21.51 18.78 -19.45
N ILE A 817 22.01 19.73 -18.65
CA ILE A 817 21.17 20.55 -17.78
C ILE A 817 20.71 21.80 -18.54
N ASP A 818 19.40 22.03 -18.52
CA ASP A 818 18.71 23.33 -18.53
C ASP A 818 17.49 23.21 -17.59
#